data_AF-A0A345HNV1-F1
#
_entry.id   AF-A0A345HNV1-F1
#
_cell.length_a   1.000
_cell.length_b   1.000
_cell.length_c   1.000
_cell.angle_alpha   90.00
_cell.angle_beta   90.00
_cell.angle_gamma   90.00
#
_symmetry.space_group_name_H-M   'P 1'
#
loop_
_entity.id
_entity.type
_entity.pdbx_description
1 polymer ?
#
loop_
_entity_poly.entity_id
_entity_poly.type
_entity_poly.pdbx_seq_one_letter_code
_entity_poly.pdbx_strand_id
1 'polypeptide(L)'
;MPSSPTPTVRRDFPYGTTREDVRIPLSDGTRLYARVWRPVTDEPVPVLLEYLPYRLTDWTAPRDWQRHPWYAGHGYASVRVDVRGHGNSEGLPGDEYDATELADGVEVIHWLAARPWSSGRVGVFGISWGGFNALQLAALAPEPLKAIVTVCSTDDRYDNDVHYMGGSVLAVDMHAWAATMLAFAARPPDPLYTGDAWRAMWLTRLETVEPLIHTWLAHQTRDAYWRHGSVCEDYGAIQAAVLAVGGWHDPYRDTVLRLVERLDPARVRGLIGPWSHQYPDRGLPPGPAIGFLQETLRWWDQHLKGADTGIMDEPLLRSWISASHPPATRYRELPGRWVGDPGWPSPNVATVPYALRGEPVIVGSPHHTGLDAGRFFPFGNDADLPPDQREEDAKSACFDFQVPDGVTDEVADGVADGVADGPAPAGGGIEILGRPRVRLRLRMDVPAGQAVARLCDVAPDGSSTLVTRGALNLSARKGRDRIEPWPEGATEDVTFELNAIGHTFPPGHRVRLAVSSAYWPWIWPRAGSAGFTLHPVGSSLELPVRAPEERPRPVVFGPPEQSEPLGVVFPATLDEERPERLVVRDVAKGLWRLEVDPRYGGSRVYPDGLEFTEEARETYTIQEDDPLSAHTRSDWTIRLHRPELGWDTRVTTRSEISCDAADFLTSNEVICHAGDEVVFHRTWERRIPRTAG
;
A
#
# COMPACT_ATOMS: atom_id res chain seq x y z
N MET A 1 6.19 -1.58 -29.53
CA MET A 1 6.40 -0.70 -28.36
C MET A 1 7.71 -1.15 -27.71
N PRO A 2 8.72 -0.27 -27.54
CA PRO A 2 9.94 -0.67 -26.85
C PRO A 2 9.57 -1.12 -25.42
N SER A 3 10.16 -2.23 -24.99
CA SER A 3 9.98 -2.78 -23.65
C SER A 3 10.38 -1.75 -22.58
N SER A 4 9.59 -1.61 -21.52
CA SER A 4 10.06 -0.97 -20.28
C SER A 4 11.45 -1.47 -19.94
N PRO A 5 12.40 -0.56 -19.69
CA PRO A 5 13.79 -0.94 -19.54
C PRO A 5 13.88 -1.88 -18.33
N THR A 6 14.26 -3.13 -18.59
CA THR A 6 14.74 -4.02 -17.54
C THR A 6 15.91 -3.32 -16.85
N PRO A 7 16.01 -3.37 -15.51
CA PRO A 7 17.10 -2.74 -14.80
C PRO A 7 18.46 -3.17 -15.36
N THR A 8 19.33 -2.21 -15.60
CA THR A 8 20.69 -2.48 -16.05
C THR A 8 21.47 -3.08 -14.88
N VAL A 9 22.04 -4.26 -15.08
CA VAL A 9 22.88 -4.90 -14.07
C VAL A 9 24.26 -4.24 -14.08
N ARG A 10 24.60 -3.59 -12.96
CA ARG A 10 25.89 -2.94 -12.76
C ARG A 10 26.88 -3.87 -12.04
N ARG A 11 28.05 -4.01 -12.65
CA ARG A 11 29.16 -4.85 -12.15
C ARG A 11 30.35 -4.02 -11.67
N ASP A 12 30.55 -2.86 -12.28
CA ASP A 12 31.65 -1.95 -11.97
C ASP A 12 31.19 -0.84 -11.03
N PHE A 13 31.79 -0.82 -9.84
CA PHE A 13 31.51 0.12 -8.77
C PHE A 13 32.79 0.86 -8.34
N PRO A 14 32.68 2.09 -7.81
CA PRO A 14 33.82 2.82 -7.25
C PRO A 14 34.57 2.08 -6.14
N TYR A 15 33.87 1.23 -5.37
CA TYR A 15 34.45 0.41 -4.32
C TYR A 15 34.16 -1.07 -4.55
N GLY A 16 35.13 -1.93 -4.24
CA GLY A 16 34.83 -3.35 -3.97
C GLY A 16 33.96 -3.46 -2.71
N THR A 17 33.25 -4.58 -2.54
CA THR A 17 32.33 -4.77 -1.41
C THR A 17 32.62 -6.03 -0.62
N THR A 18 32.46 -5.97 0.70
CA THR A 18 32.42 -7.13 1.60
C THR A 18 31.01 -7.33 2.14
N ARG A 19 30.74 -8.55 2.62
CA ARG A 19 29.47 -8.93 3.26
C ARG A 19 29.77 -9.73 4.51
N GLU A 20 29.12 -9.39 5.61
CA GLU A 20 29.18 -10.14 6.87
C GLU A 20 27.80 -10.22 7.53
N ASP A 21 27.54 -11.36 8.17
CA ASP A 21 26.35 -11.55 9.00
C ASP A 21 26.75 -11.35 10.47
N VAL A 22 25.97 -10.55 11.20
CA VAL A 22 26.27 -10.15 12.57
C VAL A 22 25.07 -10.30 13.49
N ARG A 23 25.35 -10.27 14.80
CA ARG A 23 24.34 -10.24 15.86
C ARG A 23 24.44 -8.90 16.58
N ILE A 24 23.41 -8.08 16.46
CA ILE A 24 23.31 -6.78 17.13
C ILE A 24 22.72 -7.00 18.53
N PRO A 25 23.50 -6.83 19.61
CA PRO A 25 22.98 -6.93 20.96
C PRO A 25 22.16 -5.68 21.30
N LEU A 26 20.98 -5.89 21.85
CA LEU A 26 20.14 -4.86 22.45
C LEU A 26 20.38 -4.76 23.95
N SER A 27 19.91 -3.68 24.56
CA SER A 27 20.06 -3.39 25.99
C SER A 27 19.45 -4.44 26.91
N ASP A 28 18.38 -5.11 26.47
CA ASP A 28 17.70 -6.18 27.20
C ASP A 28 18.38 -7.57 27.05
N GLY A 29 19.47 -7.66 26.28
CA GLY A 29 20.21 -8.89 26.01
C GLY A 29 19.76 -9.65 24.77
N THR A 30 18.65 -9.27 24.13
CA THR A 30 18.17 -9.84 22.86
C THR A 30 19.16 -9.54 21.74
N ARG A 31 19.37 -10.49 20.83
CA ARG A 31 20.26 -10.31 19.69
C ARG A 31 19.50 -10.33 18.37
N LEU A 32 19.52 -9.20 17.66
CA LEU A 32 18.96 -9.11 16.32
C LEU A 32 19.95 -9.62 15.28
N TYR A 33 19.45 -10.36 14.30
CA TYR A 33 20.24 -10.84 13.17
C TYR A 33 20.27 -9.78 12.08
N ALA A 34 21.47 -9.51 11.58
CA ALA A 34 21.69 -8.50 10.57
C ALA A 34 22.71 -8.96 9.55
N ARG A 35 22.59 -8.42 8.34
CA ARG A 35 23.57 -8.56 7.27
C ARG A 35 24.09 -7.17 6.89
N VAL A 36 25.41 -7.03 6.86
CA VAL A 36 26.12 -5.78 6.57
C VAL A 36 26.89 -5.95 5.28
N TRP A 37 26.59 -5.10 4.29
CA TRP A 37 27.39 -4.94 3.09
C TRP A 37 28.22 -3.65 3.22
N ARG A 38 29.54 -3.74 3.09
CA ARG A 38 30.45 -2.59 3.28
C ARG A 38 31.34 -2.34 2.06
N PRO A 39 31.66 -1.08 1.74
CA PRO A 39 32.75 -0.77 0.82
C PRO A 39 34.09 -1.24 1.40
N VAL A 40 34.98 -1.69 0.54
CA VAL A 40 36.40 -1.93 0.87
C VAL A 40 37.10 -0.58 0.88
N THR A 41 37.27 -0.02 2.07
CA THR A 41 37.97 1.25 2.33
C THR A 41 38.41 1.30 3.80
N ASP A 42 39.44 2.10 4.09
CA ASP A 42 39.91 2.36 5.45
C ASP A 42 39.18 3.55 6.11
N GLU A 43 38.42 4.33 5.33
CA GLU A 43 37.69 5.51 5.82
C GLU A 43 36.32 5.11 6.40
N PRO A 44 35.89 5.68 7.55
CA PRO A 44 34.53 5.50 8.04
C PRO A 44 33.48 6.05 7.07
N VAL A 45 32.41 5.27 6.83
CA VAL A 45 31.36 5.60 5.86
C VAL A 45 29.99 5.79 6.52
N PRO A 46 29.07 6.57 5.93
CA PRO A 46 27.68 6.61 6.38
C PRO A 46 26.99 5.25 6.26
N VAL A 47 25.98 5.04 7.10
CA VAL A 47 25.22 3.79 7.19
C VAL A 47 23.81 3.96 6.63
N LEU A 48 23.34 2.98 5.85
CA LEU A 48 21.96 2.89 5.39
C LEU A 48 21.31 1.65 6.02
N LEU A 49 20.23 1.83 6.78
CA LEU A 49 19.51 0.76 7.47
C LEU A 49 18.17 0.47 6.78
N GLU A 50 17.87 -0.81 6.56
CA GLU A 50 16.51 -1.31 6.30
C GLU A 50 16.12 -2.30 7.41
N TYR A 51 15.01 -2.03 8.11
CA TYR A 51 14.55 -2.71 9.33
C TYR A 51 13.07 -3.09 9.21
N LEU A 52 12.76 -4.39 9.08
CA LEU A 52 11.40 -4.92 8.82
C LEU A 52 11.32 -6.46 9.01
N PRO A 53 10.13 -7.06 9.23
CA PRO A 53 9.93 -8.46 9.64
C PRO A 53 10.01 -9.51 8.53
N TYR A 54 10.24 -9.11 7.27
CA TYR A 54 10.14 -9.98 6.09
C TYR A 54 11.40 -10.81 5.76
N ARG A 55 12.08 -11.34 6.78
CA ARG A 55 13.13 -12.37 6.72
C ARG A 55 14.25 -12.15 5.68
N LEU A 56 15.41 -11.73 6.17
CA LEU A 56 16.56 -11.34 5.34
C LEU A 56 17.27 -12.50 4.62
N THR A 57 17.02 -13.75 5.01
CA THR A 57 17.68 -14.94 4.43
C THR A 57 16.83 -15.72 3.45
N ASP A 58 15.57 -15.33 3.25
CA ASP A 58 14.70 -15.95 2.26
C ASP A 58 13.90 -14.90 1.48
N TRP A 59 12.69 -14.56 1.89
CA TRP A 59 11.70 -13.86 1.08
C TRP A 59 12.19 -12.51 0.53
N THR A 60 12.84 -11.68 1.37
CA THR A 60 13.43 -10.41 0.91
C THR A 60 14.83 -10.54 0.29
N ALA A 61 15.52 -11.68 0.46
CA ALA A 61 16.90 -11.85 0.04
C ALA A 61 17.17 -11.50 -1.44
N PRO A 62 16.32 -11.86 -2.43
CA PRO A 62 16.57 -11.51 -3.83
C PRO A 62 16.59 -10.00 -4.07
N ARG A 63 15.63 -9.29 -3.48
CA ARG A 63 15.47 -7.84 -3.59
C ARG A 63 16.60 -7.11 -2.87
N ASP A 64 16.97 -7.61 -1.70
CA ASP A 64 18.04 -7.05 -0.85
C ASP A 64 19.39 -7.15 -1.57
N TRP A 65 19.63 -8.27 -2.27
CA TRP A 65 20.85 -8.52 -3.04
C TRP A 65 21.04 -7.58 -4.24
N GLN A 66 19.95 -7.02 -4.78
CA GLN A 66 20.03 -6.09 -5.90
C GLN A 66 20.36 -4.65 -5.48
N ARG A 67 20.32 -4.34 -4.18
CA ARG A 67 20.33 -2.95 -3.68
C ARG A 67 21.36 -2.68 -2.60
N HIS A 68 21.48 -3.55 -1.58
CA HIS A 68 22.50 -3.34 -0.55
C HIS A 68 23.93 -3.39 -1.10
N PRO A 69 24.30 -4.36 -1.98
CA PRO A 69 25.60 -4.34 -2.64
C PRO A 69 25.79 -3.10 -3.53
N TRP A 70 24.71 -2.60 -4.15
CA TRP A 70 24.77 -1.42 -5.00
C TRP A 70 25.15 -0.18 -4.18
N TYR A 71 24.51 0.03 -3.03
CA TYR A 71 24.88 1.14 -2.12
C TYR A 71 26.29 0.95 -1.53
N ALA A 72 26.66 -0.29 -1.17
CA ALA A 72 28.01 -0.59 -0.71
C ALA A 72 29.07 -0.25 -1.74
N GLY A 73 28.83 -0.57 -3.01
CA GLY A 73 29.70 -0.19 -4.13
C GLY A 73 29.85 1.33 -4.31
N HIS A 74 28.92 2.13 -3.79
CA HIS A 74 28.94 3.60 -3.82
C HIS A 74 29.37 4.25 -2.49
N GLY A 75 30.03 3.49 -1.61
CA GLY A 75 30.67 4.04 -0.41
C GLY A 75 29.73 4.22 0.79
N TYR A 76 28.78 3.31 0.97
CA TYR A 76 27.88 3.25 2.13
C TYR A 76 27.95 1.89 2.82
N ALA A 77 27.96 1.84 4.15
CA ALA A 77 27.64 0.58 4.82
C ALA A 77 26.12 0.36 4.75
N SER A 78 25.66 -0.61 3.95
CA SER A 78 24.23 -0.90 3.81
C SER A 78 23.87 -2.12 4.66
N VAL A 79 22.85 -2.00 5.49
CA VAL A 79 22.54 -2.96 6.56
C VAL A 79 21.08 -3.36 6.50
N ARG A 80 20.83 -4.66 6.52
CA ARG A 80 19.50 -5.27 6.63
C ARG A 80 19.36 -5.96 7.98
N VAL A 81 18.29 -5.70 8.70
CA VAL A 81 18.04 -6.26 10.04
C VAL A 81 16.65 -6.90 10.09
N ASP A 82 16.60 -8.16 10.52
CA ASP A 82 15.31 -8.79 10.89
C ASP A 82 14.86 -8.21 12.24
N VAL A 83 13.62 -7.73 12.33
CA VAL A 83 13.08 -7.24 13.60
C VAL A 83 12.99 -8.38 14.62
N ARG A 84 12.86 -8.02 15.90
CA ARG A 84 12.68 -8.97 17.00
C ARG A 84 11.61 -10.01 16.68
N GLY A 85 11.89 -11.27 17.02
CA GLY A 85 10.93 -12.37 16.83
C GLY A 85 10.75 -12.85 15.39
N HIS A 86 11.42 -12.23 14.42
CA HIS A 86 11.30 -12.55 13.01
C HIS A 86 12.61 -13.03 12.41
N GLY A 87 12.50 -13.82 11.34
CA GLY A 87 13.65 -14.44 10.68
C GLY A 87 14.56 -15.13 11.68
N ASN A 88 15.84 -14.78 11.63
CA ASN A 88 16.86 -15.37 12.49
C ASN A 88 17.18 -14.53 13.73
N SER A 89 16.56 -13.36 13.93
CA SER A 89 16.68 -12.56 15.17
C SER A 89 16.21 -13.34 16.38
N GLU A 90 16.61 -12.98 17.60
CA GLU A 90 16.06 -13.55 18.84
C GLU A 90 14.73 -12.86 19.23
N GLY A 91 14.15 -13.26 20.37
CA GLY A 91 12.93 -12.67 20.91
C GLY A 91 11.63 -13.22 20.31
N LEU A 92 10.53 -12.53 20.63
CA LEU A 92 9.15 -12.91 20.30
C LEU A 92 8.54 -11.90 19.31
N PRO A 93 7.69 -12.34 18.38
CA PRO A 93 6.97 -11.41 17.51
C PRO A 93 6.00 -10.55 18.34
N GLY A 94 5.99 -9.26 18.03
CA GLY A 94 5.10 -8.28 18.66
C GLY A 94 3.85 -7.98 17.84
N ASP A 95 3.15 -6.92 18.22
CA ASP A 95 2.08 -6.34 17.40
C ASP A 95 2.68 -5.45 16.29
N GLU A 96 1.87 -5.11 15.30
CA GLU A 96 2.30 -4.26 14.19
C GLU A 96 2.77 -2.87 14.67
N TYR A 97 4.03 -2.54 14.36
CA TYR A 97 4.73 -1.31 14.73
C TYR A 97 4.64 -0.96 16.22
N ASP A 98 4.77 -1.97 17.09
CA ASP A 98 4.68 -1.73 18.53
C ASP A 98 5.87 -0.93 19.09
N ALA A 99 5.68 -0.40 20.31
CA ALA A 99 6.69 0.41 20.97
C ALA A 99 8.03 -0.31 21.18
N THR A 100 8.04 -1.64 21.27
CA THR A 100 9.27 -2.44 21.43
C THR A 100 10.03 -2.49 20.12
N GLU A 101 9.35 -2.78 19.01
CA GLU A 101 9.95 -2.76 17.68
C GLU A 101 10.60 -1.40 17.37
N LEU A 102 9.91 -0.30 17.68
CA LEU A 102 10.45 1.05 17.44
C LEU A 102 11.63 1.38 18.37
N ALA A 103 11.57 0.97 19.65
CA ALA A 103 12.68 1.14 20.58
C ALA A 103 13.93 0.34 20.14
N ASP A 104 13.74 -0.91 19.72
CA ASP A 104 14.80 -1.74 19.15
C ASP A 104 15.43 -1.07 17.92
N GLY A 105 14.61 -0.51 17.02
CA GLY A 105 15.08 0.22 15.85
C GLY A 105 15.95 1.44 16.21
N VAL A 106 15.58 2.19 17.27
CA VAL A 106 16.41 3.30 17.80
C VAL A 106 17.74 2.79 18.35
N GLU A 107 17.75 1.70 19.11
CA GLU A 107 18.98 1.08 19.61
C GLU A 107 19.89 0.61 18.47
N VAL A 108 19.33 -0.01 17.42
CA VAL A 108 20.05 -0.42 16.22
C VAL A 108 20.71 0.77 15.53
N ILE A 109 20.01 1.90 15.39
CA ILE A 109 20.57 3.13 14.80
C ILE A 109 21.79 3.60 15.59
N HIS A 110 21.69 3.66 16.93
CA HIS A 110 22.81 4.05 17.78
C HIS A 110 23.98 3.05 17.73
N TRP A 111 23.69 1.75 17.72
CA TRP A 111 24.71 0.71 17.63
C TRP A 111 25.50 0.81 16.32
N LEU A 112 24.80 1.03 15.20
CA LEU A 112 25.39 1.21 13.87
C LEU A 112 26.22 2.49 13.77
N ALA A 113 25.73 3.59 14.32
CA ALA A 113 26.46 4.86 14.37
C ALA A 113 27.78 4.75 15.14
N ALA A 114 27.83 3.90 16.17
CA ALA A 114 29.00 3.73 17.03
C ALA A 114 30.05 2.74 16.47
N ARG A 115 29.84 2.13 15.30
CA ARG A 115 30.83 1.20 14.73
C ARG A 115 32.09 1.93 14.26
N PRO A 116 33.30 1.36 14.39
CA PRO A 116 34.53 2.02 13.95
C PRO A 116 34.59 2.38 12.46
N TRP A 117 33.88 1.61 11.62
CA TRP A 117 33.75 1.86 10.19
C TRP A 117 32.60 2.80 9.83
N SER A 118 31.86 3.32 10.81
CA SER A 118 30.74 4.23 10.62
C SER A 118 31.19 5.68 10.81
N SER A 119 30.73 6.58 9.94
CA SER A 119 30.89 8.03 10.10
C SER A 119 30.02 8.62 11.21
N GLY A 120 29.20 7.81 11.88
CA GLY A 120 28.21 8.24 12.87
C GLY A 120 26.91 8.78 12.26
N ARG A 121 26.81 8.87 10.92
CA ARG A 121 25.61 9.35 10.22
C ARG A 121 24.84 8.18 9.64
N VAL A 122 23.57 8.08 10.00
CA VAL A 122 22.68 6.98 9.60
C VAL A 122 21.54 7.53 8.76
N GLY A 123 21.23 6.83 7.67
CA GLY A 123 19.97 6.93 6.95
C GLY A 123 19.15 5.66 7.10
N VAL A 124 17.83 5.77 7.06
CA VAL A 124 16.91 4.62 7.10
C VAL A 124 16.06 4.63 5.84
N PHE A 125 15.87 3.47 5.23
CA PHE A 125 15.00 3.33 4.07
C PHE A 125 14.21 2.04 4.11
N GLY A 126 13.12 2.02 3.35
CA GLY A 126 12.33 0.82 3.16
C GLY A 126 11.10 1.07 2.32
N ILE A 127 10.42 -0.02 2.00
CA ILE A 127 9.10 -0.03 1.37
C ILE A 127 8.10 -0.71 2.29
N SER A 128 6.83 -0.28 2.26
CA SER A 128 5.78 -0.86 3.09
C SER A 128 6.18 -0.78 4.56
N TRP A 129 6.06 -1.84 5.35
CA TRP A 129 6.54 -1.90 6.74
C TRP A 129 7.93 -1.28 6.97
N GLY A 130 8.89 -1.49 6.06
CA GLY A 130 10.21 -0.84 6.17
C GLY A 130 10.17 0.68 5.98
N GLY A 131 9.28 1.17 5.12
CA GLY A 131 9.01 2.60 4.96
C GLY A 131 8.26 3.18 6.15
N PHE A 132 7.27 2.45 6.69
CA PHE A 132 6.58 2.83 7.93
C PHE A 132 7.58 2.96 9.09
N ASN A 133 8.43 1.96 9.29
CA ASN A 133 9.51 2.00 10.27
C ASN A 133 10.48 3.17 10.01
N ALA A 134 10.86 3.44 8.75
CA ALA A 134 11.70 4.59 8.44
C ALA A 134 11.06 5.90 8.90
N LEU A 135 9.75 6.07 8.64
CA LEU A 135 9.01 7.27 9.00
C LEU A 135 8.77 7.38 10.53
N GLN A 136 8.39 6.30 11.19
CA GLN A 136 8.15 6.24 12.64
C GLN A 136 9.44 6.44 13.44
N LEU A 137 10.56 5.82 13.02
CA LEU A 137 11.86 6.03 13.65
C LEU A 137 12.34 7.48 13.46
N ALA A 138 12.04 8.11 12.32
CA ALA A 138 12.34 9.53 12.12
C ALA A 138 11.55 10.45 13.06
N ALA A 139 10.31 10.08 13.40
CA ALA A 139 9.52 10.80 14.40
C ALA A 139 10.05 10.61 15.84
N LEU A 140 10.75 9.52 16.13
CA LEU A 140 11.48 9.33 17.40
C LEU A 140 12.80 10.11 17.47
N ALA A 141 13.24 10.70 16.35
CA ALA A 141 14.37 11.60 16.23
C ALA A 141 15.69 11.14 16.92
N PRO A 142 16.15 9.87 16.75
CA PRO A 142 17.44 9.46 17.28
C PRO A 142 18.56 10.30 16.65
N GLU A 143 19.47 10.82 17.48
CA GLU A 143 20.47 11.82 17.03
C GLU A 143 21.24 11.38 15.77
N PRO A 144 21.72 10.12 15.62
CA PRO A 144 22.46 9.71 14.43
C PRO A 144 21.66 9.70 13.12
N LEU A 145 20.33 9.69 13.17
CA LEU A 145 19.47 9.62 11.99
C LEU A 145 19.37 10.98 11.30
N LYS A 146 19.91 11.09 10.09
CA LYS A 146 19.99 12.37 9.36
C LYS A 146 19.07 12.46 8.16
N ALA A 147 18.70 11.33 7.55
CA ALA A 147 17.81 11.28 6.40
C ALA A 147 17.06 9.95 6.30
N ILE A 148 15.87 9.96 5.70
CA ILE A 148 15.13 8.76 5.35
C ILE A 148 14.69 8.78 3.89
N VAL A 149 14.44 7.58 3.36
CA VAL A 149 13.68 7.36 2.12
C VAL A 149 12.53 6.43 2.47
N THR A 150 11.32 6.98 2.53
CA THR A 150 10.12 6.20 2.83
C THR A 150 9.33 5.92 1.56
N VAL A 151 9.15 4.64 1.23
CA VAL A 151 8.50 4.20 -0.02
C VAL A 151 7.19 3.50 0.30
N CYS A 152 6.08 3.92 -0.32
CA CYS A 152 4.75 3.32 -0.15
C CYS A 152 4.43 3.05 1.33
N SER A 153 4.47 4.10 2.15
CA SER A 153 4.21 4.04 3.60
C SER A 153 3.02 4.90 4.00
N THR A 154 2.38 4.60 5.13
CA THR A 154 1.36 5.49 5.70
C THR A 154 1.91 6.40 6.80
N ASP A 155 1.30 7.58 6.96
CA ASP A 155 1.41 8.43 8.15
C ASP A 155 0.17 8.34 9.06
N ASP A 156 -0.92 7.68 8.63
CA ASP A 156 -2.13 7.42 9.42
C ASP A 156 -2.54 5.95 9.32
N ARG A 157 -2.32 5.20 10.42
CA ARG A 157 -2.54 3.74 10.48
C ARG A 157 -4.02 3.32 10.42
N TYR A 158 -4.95 4.26 10.65
CA TYR A 158 -6.38 3.93 10.66
C TYR A 158 -7.01 4.06 9.27
N ASP A 159 -7.12 5.28 8.74
CA ASP A 159 -7.95 5.59 7.55
C ASP A 159 -7.16 5.51 6.23
N ASN A 160 -5.84 5.30 6.30
CA ASN A 160 -4.94 5.22 5.15
C ASN A 160 -4.02 4.00 5.24
N ASP A 161 -4.55 2.89 5.76
CA ASP A 161 -3.86 1.61 5.85
C ASP A 161 -4.78 0.43 5.51
N VAL A 162 -4.25 -0.78 5.62
CA VAL A 162 -4.95 -2.06 5.36
C VAL A 162 -6.15 -2.32 6.27
N HIS A 163 -6.39 -1.46 7.26
CA HIS A 163 -7.35 -1.70 8.33
C HIS A 163 -8.72 -1.09 8.03
N TYR A 164 -8.77 0.23 7.82
CA TYR A 164 -10.01 0.98 7.65
C TYR A 164 -9.93 1.95 6.47
N MET A 165 -11.07 2.15 5.82
CA MET A 165 -11.24 3.18 4.79
C MET A 165 -12.55 3.93 5.03
N GLY A 166 -12.45 5.23 5.28
CA GLY A 166 -13.59 6.07 5.61
C GLY A 166 -14.29 5.67 6.91
N GLY A 167 -13.57 5.01 7.84
CA GLY A 167 -14.15 4.41 9.05
C GLY A 167 -14.91 3.09 8.84
N SER A 168 -14.84 2.48 7.65
CA SER A 168 -15.33 1.11 7.43
C SER A 168 -14.19 0.10 7.47
N VAL A 169 -14.47 -1.12 7.93
CA VAL A 169 -13.51 -2.24 7.86
C VAL A 169 -13.16 -2.53 6.40
N LEU A 170 -11.86 -2.53 6.09
CA LEU A 170 -11.34 -2.89 4.78
C LEU A 170 -11.31 -4.43 4.65
N ALA A 171 -12.41 -4.99 4.16
CA ALA A 171 -12.60 -6.44 4.09
C ALA A 171 -11.60 -7.15 3.15
N VAL A 172 -11.14 -6.47 2.08
CA VAL A 172 -10.27 -7.08 1.06
C VAL A 172 -8.84 -7.29 1.55
N ASP A 173 -8.37 -6.52 2.53
CA ASP A 173 -6.97 -6.61 2.93
C ASP A 173 -6.72 -6.69 4.44
N MET A 174 -7.60 -6.17 5.31
CA MET A 174 -7.36 -6.30 6.76
C MET A 174 -7.27 -7.77 7.17
N HIS A 175 -8.13 -8.62 6.62
CA HIS A 175 -8.09 -10.06 6.87
C HIS A 175 -6.91 -10.73 6.17
N ALA A 176 -6.73 -10.50 4.87
CA ALA A 176 -5.69 -11.13 4.07
C ALA A 176 -4.29 -10.80 4.61
N TRP A 177 -4.07 -9.53 5.00
CA TRP A 177 -2.83 -9.09 5.62
C TRP A 177 -2.59 -9.71 6.99
N ALA A 178 -3.60 -9.75 7.86
CA ALA A 178 -3.48 -10.41 9.16
C ALA A 178 -3.11 -11.90 9.02
N ALA A 179 -3.73 -12.59 8.06
CA ALA A 179 -3.46 -14.00 7.77
C ALA A 179 -2.04 -14.20 7.20
N THR A 180 -1.62 -13.31 6.29
CA THR A 180 -0.25 -13.28 5.77
C THR A 180 0.75 -13.14 6.91
N MET A 181 0.50 -12.21 7.84
CA MET A 181 1.41 -11.96 8.95
C MET A 181 1.47 -13.11 9.96
N LEU A 182 0.33 -13.76 10.23
CA LEU A 182 0.30 -14.98 11.04
C LEU A 182 1.13 -16.11 10.39
N ALA A 183 0.95 -16.36 9.10
CA ALA A 183 1.71 -17.36 8.36
C ALA A 183 3.22 -17.03 8.36
N PHE A 184 3.56 -15.74 8.22
CA PHE A 184 4.94 -15.28 8.19
C PHE A 184 5.65 -15.39 9.54
N ALA A 185 4.97 -15.02 10.63
CA ALA A 185 5.48 -15.10 12.00
C ALA A 185 5.62 -16.57 12.48
N ALA A 186 4.79 -17.47 11.97
CA ALA A 186 4.85 -18.90 12.28
C ALA A 186 6.03 -19.65 11.64
N ARG A 187 6.83 -19.01 10.77
CA ARG A 187 7.99 -19.65 10.12
C ARG A 187 9.15 -19.88 11.11
N PRO A 188 9.83 -21.03 11.04
CA PRO A 188 10.99 -21.29 11.89
C PRO A 188 12.20 -20.41 11.54
N PRO A 189 13.07 -20.08 12.51
CA PRO A 189 14.44 -19.65 12.23
C PRO A 189 15.19 -20.73 11.44
N ASP A 190 16.12 -20.32 10.60
CA ASP A 190 16.90 -21.23 9.77
C ASP A 190 18.14 -21.76 10.54
N PRO A 191 18.28 -23.09 10.70
CA PRO A 191 19.37 -23.70 11.47
C PRO A 191 20.76 -23.39 10.92
N LEU A 192 20.90 -23.01 9.64
CA LEU A 192 22.17 -22.55 9.10
C LEU A 192 22.70 -21.31 9.85
N TYR A 193 21.80 -20.48 10.38
CA TYR A 193 22.13 -19.19 11.01
C TYR A 193 21.92 -19.19 12.53
N THR A 194 21.05 -20.05 13.06
CA THR A 194 20.76 -20.15 14.50
C THR A 194 21.32 -21.41 15.16
N GLY A 195 21.84 -22.37 14.39
CA GLY A 195 22.31 -23.66 14.92
C GLY A 195 21.20 -24.40 15.66
N ASP A 196 21.58 -25.24 16.64
CA ASP A 196 20.67 -26.12 17.39
C ASP A 196 19.56 -25.39 18.17
N ALA A 197 19.69 -24.08 18.39
CA ALA A 197 18.69 -23.27 19.08
C ALA A 197 17.41 -23.04 18.26
N TRP A 198 17.44 -23.27 16.94
CA TRP A 198 16.35 -22.94 16.00
C TRP A 198 14.99 -23.49 16.45
N ARG A 199 14.95 -24.75 16.90
CA ARG A 199 13.70 -25.45 17.24
C ARG A 199 13.10 -24.91 18.53
N ALA A 200 13.92 -24.68 19.55
CA ALA A 200 13.46 -24.12 20.81
C ALA A 200 12.93 -22.69 20.60
N MET A 201 13.67 -21.86 19.85
CA MET A 201 13.23 -20.52 19.48
C MET A 201 11.90 -20.55 18.72
N TRP A 202 11.75 -21.47 17.77
CA TRP A 202 10.52 -21.61 16.98
C TRP A 202 9.31 -21.94 17.84
N LEU A 203 9.40 -22.98 18.68
CA LEU A 203 8.28 -23.41 19.53
C LEU A 203 7.87 -22.31 20.52
N THR A 204 8.82 -21.61 21.14
CA THR A 204 8.51 -20.48 22.03
C THR A 204 7.77 -19.34 21.31
N ARG A 205 8.10 -19.06 20.05
CA ARG A 205 7.34 -18.07 19.26
C ARG A 205 5.93 -18.54 18.96
N LEU A 206 5.77 -19.80 18.55
CA LEU A 206 4.45 -20.36 18.24
C LEU A 206 3.53 -20.36 19.47
N GLU A 207 4.07 -20.57 20.67
CA GLU A 207 3.32 -20.48 21.92
C GLU A 207 2.82 -19.05 22.24
N THR A 208 3.49 -18.02 21.71
CA THR A 208 3.25 -16.60 22.07
C THR A 208 2.60 -15.78 20.97
N VAL A 209 2.66 -16.22 19.70
CA VAL A 209 2.03 -15.52 18.58
C VAL A 209 0.51 -15.43 18.79
N GLU A 210 -0.05 -14.27 18.47
CA GLU A 210 -1.50 -14.03 18.46
C GLU A 210 -1.92 -13.47 17.09
N PRO A 211 -3.06 -13.87 16.53
CA PRO A 211 -3.56 -13.31 15.27
C PRO A 211 -3.89 -11.82 15.41
N LEU A 212 -3.21 -10.98 14.61
CA LEU A 212 -3.36 -9.51 14.63
C LEU A 212 -4.81 -9.06 14.38
N ILE A 213 -5.57 -9.84 13.61
CA ILE A 213 -6.96 -9.54 13.29
C ILE A 213 -7.85 -9.35 14.52
N HIS A 214 -7.55 -10.02 15.64
CA HIS A 214 -8.32 -9.88 16.86
C HIS A 214 -8.17 -8.47 17.47
N THR A 215 -6.94 -7.96 17.48
CA THR A 215 -6.63 -6.61 17.96
C THR A 215 -7.25 -5.57 17.02
N TRP A 216 -7.05 -5.71 15.71
CA TRP A 216 -7.54 -4.74 14.73
C TRP A 216 -9.07 -4.62 14.75
N LEU A 217 -9.80 -5.73 14.86
CA LEU A 217 -11.26 -5.73 15.00
C LEU A 217 -11.75 -5.26 16.37
N ALA A 218 -10.92 -5.30 17.41
CA ALA A 218 -11.29 -4.72 18.71
C ALA A 218 -11.23 -3.18 18.68
N HIS A 219 -10.44 -2.60 17.76
CA HIS A 219 -10.23 -1.16 17.62
C HIS A 219 -10.91 -0.59 16.37
N GLN A 220 -12.25 -0.68 16.26
CA GLN A 220 -12.98 -0.23 15.06
C GLN A 220 -13.13 1.28 14.89
N THR A 221 -12.64 2.08 15.84
CA THR A 221 -12.60 3.55 15.76
C THR A 221 -11.18 4.03 15.94
N ARG A 222 -10.87 5.25 15.49
CA ARG A 222 -9.55 5.86 15.59
C ARG A 222 -9.20 6.33 17.01
N ASP A 223 -9.00 5.35 17.88
CA ASP A 223 -8.66 5.53 19.30
C ASP A 223 -7.12 5.59 19.52
N ALA A 224 -6.69 5.40 20.78
CA ALA A 224 -5.28 5.48 21.16
C ALA A 224 -4.40 4.41 20.49
N TYR A 225 -4.96 3.25 20.12
CA TYR A 225 -4.23 2.17 19.47
C TYR A 225 -3.66 2.64 18.13
N TRP A 226 -4.51 3.21 17.27
CA TRP A 226 -4.10 3.69 15.95
C TRP A 226 -3.23 4.94 16.01
N ARG A 227 -3.46 5.81 17.00
CA ARG A 227 -2.68 7.04 17.19
C ARG A 227 -1.21 6.75 17.49
N HIS A 228 -0.90 5.70 18.26
CA HIS A 228 0.46 5.40 18.72
C HIS A 228 1.49 5.28 17.59
N GLY A 229 1.12 4.64 16.48
CA GLY A 229 2.01 4.45 15.31
C GLY A 229 1.74 5.40 14.15
N SER A 230 0.87 6.40 14.32
CA SER A 230 0.54 7.36 13.25
C SER A 230 1.41 8.61 13.37
N VAL A 231 2.24 8.87 12.36
CA VAL A 231 3.16 10.00 12.35
C VAL A 231 2.43 11.34 12.11
N CYS A 232 1.21 11.29 11.56
CA CYS A 232 0.37 12.47 11.38
C CYS A 232 -0.06 13.15 12.70
N GLU A 233 0.17 12.54 13.86
CA GLU A 233 -0.08 13.16 15.17
C GLU A 233 0.89 14.33 15.46
N ASP A 234 2.14 14.24 14.99
CA ASP A 234 3.14 15.31 15.14
C ASP A 234 4.25 15.21 14.08
N TYR A 235 4.04 15.85 12.93
CA TYR A 235 5.09 15.98 11.90
C TYR A 235 6.31 16.78 12.38
N GLY A 236 6.16 17.63 13.40
CA GLY A 236 7.23 18.47 13.95
C GLY A 236 8.31 17.67 14.69
N ALA A 237 7.99 16.46 15.12
CA ALA A 237 8.94 15.54 15.73
C ALA A 237 10.03 15.07 14.73
N ILE A 238 9.72 15.03 13.44
CA ILE A 238 10.65 14.57 12.40
C ILE A 238 11.77 15.59 12.18
N GLN A 239 12.99 15.22 12.57
CA GLN A 239 14.18 16.06 12.36
C GLN A 239 14.99 15.68 11.12
N ALA A 240 14.95 14.40 10.73
CA ALA A 240 15.65 13.88 9.56
C ALA A 240 15.08 14.47 8.26
N ALA A 241 15.91 14.58 7.22
CA ALA A 241 15.43 14.87 5.88
C ALA A 241 14.57 13.70 5.36
N VAL A 242 13.47 13.96 4.66
CA VAL A 242 12.54 12.95 4.16
C VAL A 242 12.44 12.99 2.63
N LEU A 243 12.81 11.89 1.97
CA LEU A 243 12.37 11.62 0.59
C LEU A 243 11.16 10.68 0.66
N ALA A 244 9.97 11.22 0.40
CA ALA A 244 8.71 10.47 0.39
C ALA A 244 8.40 9.99 -1.03
N VAL A 245 8.19 8.70 -1.19
CA VAL A 245 8.04 8.05 -2.50
C VAL A 245 6.78 7.19 -2.53
N GLY A 246 5.99 7.29 -3.58
CA GLY A 246 4.75 6.51 -3.73
C GLY A 246 4.42 6.23 -5.19
N GLY A 247 3.34 5.49 -5.40
CA GLY A 247 2.81 5.17 -6.72
C GLY A 247 1.32 5.47 -6.81
N TRP A 248 0.84 5.93 -7.97
CA TRP A 248 -0.58 6.19 -8.18
C TRP A 248 -1.46 4.94 -8.20
N HIS A 249 -0.90 3.73 -8.24
CA HIS A 249 -1.65 2.50 -8.07
C HIS A 249 -1.42 1.87 -6.69
N ASP A 250 -0.62 2.49 -5.83
CA ASP A 250 -0.39 2.08 -4.46
C ASP A 250 -1.45 2.70 -3.51
N PRO A 251 -1.91 2.02 -2.44
CA PRO A 251 -2.88 2.59 -1.51
C PRO A 251 -2.31 3.74 -0.66
N TYR A 252 -0.99 3.83 -0.46
CA TYR A 252 -0.36 4.80 0.44
C TYR A 252 0.09 6.10 -0.23
N ARG A 253 -0.33 6.32 -1.47
CA ARG A 253 0.01 7.49 -2.31
C ARG A 253 -0.24 8.84 -1.62
N ASP A 254 -1.27 8.94 -0.77
CA ASP A 254 -1.69 10.20 -0.15
C ASP A 254 -0.68 10.69 0.89
N THR A 255 0.06 9.77 1.52
CA THR A 255 1.10 10.08 2.51
C THR A 255 2.19 10.97 1.93
N VAL A 256 2.57 10.76 0.66
CA VAL A 256 3.59 11.59 0.01
C VAL A 256 3.13 13.04 -0.05
N LEU A 257 1.88 13.27 -0.44
CA LEU A 257 1.31 14.62 -0.50
C LEU A 257 1.20 15.26 0.90
N ARG A 258 0.76 14.50 1.91
CA ARG A 258 0.68 14.99 3.29
C ARG A 258 2.04 15.35 3.88
N LEU A 259 3.06 14.51 3.68
CA LEU A 259 4.42 14.79 4.16
C LEU A 259 5.01 16.02 3.50
N VAL A 260 4.85 16.18 2.18
CA VAL A 260 5.36 17.36 1.47
C VAL A 260 4.61 18.64 1.86
N GLU A 261 3.30 18.56 2.14
CA GLU A 261 2.50 19.68 2.65
C GLU A 261 2.94 20.14 4.05
N ARG A 262 3.31 19.19 4.92
CA ARG A 262 3.41 19.43 6.38
C ARG A 262 4.82 19.57 6.89
N LEU A 263 5.81 19.02 6.19
CA LEU A 263 7.22 19.14 6.56
C LEU A 263 7.87 20.39 5.96
N ASP A 264 8.96 20.80 6.57
CA ASP A 264 9.78 21.91 6.10
C ASP A 264 10.29 21.65 4.66
N PRO A 265 9.99 22.52 3.68
CA PRO A 265 10.46 22.38 2.30
C PRO A 265 11.99 22.29 2.15
N ALA A 266 12.76 22.73 3.14
CA ALA A 266 14.21 22.56 3.17
C ALA A 266 14.66 21.14 3.54
N ARG A 267 13.73 20.25 3.92
CA ARG A 267 14.02 18.88 4.41
C ARG A 267 13.19 17.80 3.73
N VAL A 268 12.18 18.12 2.93
CA VAL A 268 11.31 17.13 2.30
C VAL A 268 11.36 17.19 0.77
N ARG A 269 11.37 16.04 0.09
CA ARG A 269 11.07 15.94 -1.34
C ARG A 269 10.04 14.83 -1.56
N GLY A 270 9.13 15.05 -2.50
CA GLY A 270 8.09 14.08 -2.89
C GLY A 270 8.31 13.52 -4.29
N LEU A 271 8.08 12.21 -4.46
CA LEU A 271 8.13 11.52 -5.74
C LEU A 271 6.94 10.56 -5.87
N ILE A 272 6.07 10.77 -6.85
CA ILE A 272 4.94 9.87 -7.11
C ILE A 272 4.91 9.45 -8.57
N GLY A 273 5.19 8.17 -8.83
CA GLY A 273 5.13 7.60 -10.17
C GLY A 273 3.82 6.88 -10.47
N PRO A 274 3.69 6.24 -11.63
CA PRO A 274 2.51 5.43 -11.96
C PRO A 274 2.44 4.13 -11.15
N TRP A 275 3.48 3.78 -10.40
CA TRP A 275 3.75 2.44 -9.89
C TRP A 275 2.66 1.86 -8.96
N SER A 276 2.68 0.53 -8.89
CA SER A 276 2.02 -0.31 -7.89
C SER A 276 2.85 -0.37 -6.60
N HIS A 277 2.54 -1.26 -5.66
CA HIS A 277 3.23 -1.39 -4.37
C HIS A 277 4.64 -2.01 -4.53
N GLN A 278 5.59 -1.22 -5.04
CA GLN A 278 6.95 -1.65 -5.38
C GLN A 278 7.97 -0.51 -5.35
N TYR A 279 9.26 -0.86 -5.33
CA TYR A 279 10.31 0.12 -5.57
C TYR A 279 10.32 0.59 -7.03
N PRO A 280 10.54 1.89 -7.30
CA PRO A 280 10.47 2.45 -8.66
C PRO A 280 11.48 1.89 -9.67
N ASP A 281 12.55 1.24 -9.22
CA ASP A 281 13.58 0.61 -10.06
C ASP A 281 13.29 -0.83 -10.45
N ARG A 282 12.23 -1.49 -9.95
CA ARG A 282 12.04 -2.94 -10.21
C ARG A 282 11.63 -3.26 -11.65
N GLY A 283 11.07 -2.31 -12.38
CA GLY A 283 10.58 -2.57 -13.74
C GLY A 283 9.31 -3.42 -13.79
N LEU A 284 8.59 -3.60 -12.68
CA LEU A 284 7.28 -4.27 -12.72
C LEU A 284 6.19 -3.26 -13.15
N PRO A 285 5.11 -3.76 -13.76
CA PRO A 285 3.97 -2.93 -14.12
C PRO A 285 3.27 -2.24 -12.93
N PRO A 286 2.70 -1.04 -13.14
CA PRO A 286 2.86 -0.18 -14.32
C PRO A 286 4.16 0.63 -14.30
N GLY A 287 4.84 0.68 -15.44
CA GLY A 287 5.97 1.58 -15.69
C GLY A 287 5.55 2.99 -16.15
N PRO A 288 6.53 3.86 -16.46
CA PRO A 288 7.96 3.53 -16.60
C PRO A 288 8.68 3.38 -15.26
N ALA A 289 9.67 2.48 -15.22
CA ALA A 289 10.65 2.43 -14.14
C ALA A 289 11.70 3.53 -14.30
N ILE A 290 12.32 3.92 -13.19
CA ILE A 290 13.31 5.00 -13.14
C ILE A 290 14.61 4.54 -12.48
N GLY A 291 15.68 5.30 -12.66
CA GLY A 291 16.94 5.22 -11.93
C GLY A 291 16.82 5.54 -10.45
N PHE A 292 16.01 4.77 -9.71
CA PHE A 292 15.67 5.08 -8.32
C PHE A 292 16.88 5.00 -7.40
N LEU A 293 17.75 4.00 -7.57
CA LEU A 293 18.96 3.89 -6.74
C LEU A 293 19.90 5.08 -6.96
N GLN A 294 19.95 5.61 -8.18
CA GLN A 294 20.73 6.80 -8.51
C GLN A 294 20.11 8.05 -7.86
N GLU A 295 18.78 8.17 -7.87
CA GLU A 295 18.07 9.26 -7.20
C GLU A 295 18.27 9.24 -5.68
N THR A 296 18.14 8.07 -5.05
CA THR A 296 18.39 7.93 -3.61
C THR A 296 19.86 8.12 -3.27
N LEU A 297 20.80 7.72 -4.13
CA LEU A 297 22.23 8.00 -3.92
C LEU A 297 22.51 9.50 -3.81
N ARG A 298 21.91 10.32 -4.70
CA ARG A 298 22.03 11.78 -4.63
C ARG A 298 21.45 12.35 -3.33
N TRP A 299 20.35 11.77 -2.86
CA TRP A 299 19.74 12.12 -1.57
C TRP A 299 20.66 11.76 -0.40
N TRP A 300 21.24 10.56 -0.41
CA TRP A 300 22.17 10.13 0.62
C TRP A 300 23.45 10.97 0.62
N ASP A 301 24.03 11.26 -0.55
CA ASP A 301 25.23 12.08 -0.64
C ASP A 301 24.97 13.50 -0.12
N GLN A 302 23.78 14.07 -0.41
CA GLN A 302 23.35 15.36 0.11
C GLN A 302 23.32 15.39 1.64
N HIS A 303 22.61 14.45 2.26
CA HIS A 303 22.30 14.54 3.68
C HIS A 303 23.25 13.76 4.59
N LEU A 304 23.92 12.73 4.08
CA LEU A 304 24.84 11.90 4.86
C LEU A 304 26.31 12.26 4.61
N LYS A 305 26.68 12.75 3.41
CA LYS A 305 28.05 13.18 3.12
C LYS A 305 28.22 14.70 3.03
N GLY A 306 27.14 15.47 3.00
CA GLY A 306 27.18 16.93 2.88
C GLY A 306 27.61 17.41 1.49
N ALA A 307 27.48 16.56 0.46
CA ALA A 307 27.71 16.96 -0.92
C ALA A 307 26.58 17.87 -1.41
N ASP A 308 26.86 18.77 -2.35
CA ASP A 308 25.83 19.47 -3.09
C ASP A 308 25.49 18.66 -4.34
N THR A 309 24.34 17.98 -4.32
CA THR A 309 23.89 17.13 -5.45
C THR A 309 22.84 17.82 -6.32
N GLY A 310 22.49 19.07 -6.02
CA GLY A 310 21.42 19.83 -6.65
C GLY A 310 20.01 19.26 -6.40
N ILE A 311 19.85 18.17 -5.63
CA ILE A 311 18.54 17.55 -5.39
C ILE A 311 17.56 18.49 -4.66
N MET A 312 18.11 19.46 -3.92
CA MET A 312 17.32 20.49 -3.23
C MET A 312 16.92 21.65 -4.15
N ASP A 313 17.46 21.77 -5.35
CA ASP A 313 17.04 22.79 -6.34
C ASP A 313 15.94 22.28 -7.29
N GLU A 314 15.67 20.97 -7.24
CA GLU A 314 14.61 20.33 -7.99
C GLU A 314 13.21 20.63 -7.40
N PRO A 315 12.14 20.44 -8.21
CA PRO A 315 10.77 20.63 -7.72
C PRO A 315 10.49 19.87 -6.42
N LEU A 316 9.75 20.52 -5.53
CA LEU A 316 9.42 19.96 -4.22
C LEU A 316 8.64 18.63 -4.35
N LEU A 317 7.73 18.58 -5.31
CA LEU A 317 6.97 17.39 -5.70
C LEU A 317 7.23 17.07 -7.17
N ARG A 318 7.68 15.85 -7.45
CA ARG A 318 7.79 15.29 -8.81
C ARG A 318 6.74 14.21 -8.97
N SER A 319 5.83 14.36 -9.93
CA SER A 319 4.66 13.50 -10.07
C SER A 319 4.44 13.05 -11.50
N TRP A 320 3.97 11.82 -11.69
CA TRP A 320 3.46 11.35 -12.97
C TRP A 320 2.04 11.89 -13.17
N ILE A 321 1.70 12.37 -14.37
CA ILE A 321 0.33 12.60 -14.78
C ILE A 321 0.00 11.57 -15.84
N SER A 322 -0.90 10.65 -15.52
CA SER A 322 -1.38 9.66 -16.47
C SER A 322 -2.19 10.34 -17.57
N ALA A 323 -1.94 9.96 -18.82
CA ALA A 323 -2.87 10.24 -19.90
C ALA A 323 -4.06 9.27 -19.82
N SER A 324 -5.19 9.61 -20.42
CA SER A 324 -6.29 8.65 -20.56
C SER A 324 -5.84 7.39 -21.29
N HIS A 325 -6.36 6.25 -20.83
CA HIS A 325 -6.07 4.93 -21.36
C HIS A 325 -7.31 4.03 -21.24
N PRO A 326 -7.47 3.03 -22.13
CA PRO A 326 -8.52 2.03 -21.99
C PRO A 326 -8.39 1.26 -20.67
N PRO A 327 -9.50 0.74 -20.12
CA PRO A 327 -9.45 -0.08 -18.93
C PRO A 327 -8.76 -1.43 -19.23
N ALA A 328 -7.83 -1.82 -18.37
CA ALA A 328 -7.15 -3.11 -18.38
C ALA A 328 -6.70 -3.48 -16.97
N THR A 329 -6.62 -4.78 -16.71
CA THR A 329 -6.19 -5.32 -15.41
C THR A 329 -4.68 -5.25 -15.18
N ARG A 330 -3.92 -4.83 -16.20
CA ARG A 330 -2.48 -4.59 -16.14
C ARG A 330 -2.04 -3.65 -17.26
N TYR A 331 -1.18 -2.71 -16.94
CA TYR A 331 -0.52 -1.84 -17.92
C TYR A 331 0.99 -2.04 -17.80
N ARG A 332 1.66 -2.55 -18.83
CA ARG A 332 3.12 -2.65 -18.81
C ARG A 332 3.77 -1.29 -18.58
N GLU A 333 3.34 -0.31 -19.37
CA GLU A 333 3.63 1.11 -19.19
C GLU A 333 2.33 1.87 -19.19
N LEU A 334 2.18 2.79 -18.26
CA LEU A 334 1.07 3.69 -18.23
C LEU A 334 1.43 4.93 -19.07
N PRO A 335 0.63 5.33 -20.06
CA PRO A 335 0.91 6.54 -20.82
C PRO A 335 0.77 7.76 -19.90
N GLY A 336 1.61 8.78 -20.12
CA GLY A 336 1.64 9.96 -19.27
C GLY A 336 2.96 10.71 -19.35
N ARG A 337 3.20 11.60 -18.40
CA ARG A 337 4.42 12.40 -18.31
C ARG A 337 4.76 12.78 -16.88
N TRP A 338 6.03 13.04 -16.62
CA TRP A 338 6.46 13.66 -15.38
C TRP A 338 6.18 15.17 -15.37
N VAL A 339 5.69 15.67 -14.24
CA VAL A 339 5.55 17.09 -13.93
C VAL A 339 6.27 17.40 -12.62
N GLY A 340 6.67 18.65 -12.45
CA GLY A 340 7.29 19.14 -11.23
C GLY A 340 6.51 20.32 -10.67
N ASP A 341 6.21 20.28 -9.38
CA ASP A 341 5.55 21.37 -8.67
C ASP A 341 6.50 21.94 -7.60
N PRO A 342 6.74 23.28 -7.61
CA PRO A 342 7.73 23.92 -6.75
C PRO A 342 7.31 23.99 -5.28
N GLY A 343 6.03 23.73 -4.99
CA GLY A 343 5.45 23.72 -3.66
C GLY A 343 4.24 22.80 -3.60
N TRP A 344 3.84 22.40 -2.39
CA TRP A 344 2.61 21.66 -2.16
C TRP A 344 1.90 22.23 -0.92
N PRO A 345 0.60 22.59 -0.98
CA PRO A 345 -0.29 22.52 -2.15
C PRO A 345 0.23 23.33 -3.33
N SER A 346 0.08 22.79 -4.55
CA SER A 346 0.69 23.40 -5.73
C SER A 346 -0.02 24.70 -6.11
N PRO A 347 0.73 25.78 -6.46
CA PRO A 347 0.13 26.99 -7.01
C PRO A 347 -0.53 26.77 -8.38
N ASN A 348 -0.24 25.63 -9.03
CA ASN A 348 -0.82 25.25 -10.31
C ASN A 348 -2.12 24.46 -10.16
N VAL A 349 -2.56 24.14 -8.95
CA VAL A 349 -3.77 23.34 -8.71
C VAL A 349 -4.84 24.19 -8.06
N ALA A 350 -6.02 24.24 -8.69
CA ALA A 350 -7.21 24.89 -8.17
C ALA A 350 -8.34 23.88 -7.99
N THR A 351 -9.08 24.01 -6.89
CA THR A 351 -10.30 23.19 -6.68
C THR A 351 -11.44 23.74 -7.51
N VAL A 352 -11.98 22.93 -8.42
CA VAL A 352 -13.11 23.28 -9.29
C VAL A 352 -14.33 22.44 -8.91
N PRO A 353 -15.46 23.08 -8.53
CA PRO A 353 -16.68 22.38 -8.18
C PRO A 353 -17.53 22.04 -9.42
N TYR A 354 -18.10 20.84 -9.41
CA TYR A 354 -19.03 20.30 -10.38
C TYR A 354 -20.33 19.94 -9.65
N ALA A 355 -21.35 20.78 -9.78
CA ALA A 355 -22.64 20.58 -9.12
C ALA A 355 -23.41 19.42 -9.75
N LEU A 356 -23.93 18.51 -8.91
CA LEU A 356 -24.81 17.44 -9.37
C LEU A 356 -26.20 18.04 -9.70
N ARG A 357 -26.87 17.44 -10.69
CA ARG A 357 -28.19 17.87 -11.18
C ARG A 357 -29.11 16.67 -11.32
N GLY A 358 -30.42 16.93 -11.35
CA GLY A 358 -31.46 15.91 -11.48
C GLY A 358 -32.31 15.75 -10.22
N GLU A 359 -33.31 14.90 -10.34
CA GLU A 359 -34.22 14.53 -9.25
C GLU A 359 -33.53 13.63 -8.22
N PRO A 360 -34.03 13.55 -6.97
CA PRO A 360 -33.54 12.59 -5.99
C PRO A 360 -33.52 11.15 -6.52
N VAL A 361 -32.42 10.43 -6.28
CA VAL A 361 -32.22 9.05 -6.75
C VAL A 361 -31.98 8.10 -5.58
N ILE A 362 -32.51 6.88 -5.68
CA ILE A 362 -32.24 5.81 -4.72
C ILE A 362 -30.91 5.15 -5.08
N VAL A 363 -29.99 5.12 -4.12
CA VAL A 363 -28.71 4.40 -4.20
C VAL A 363 -28.83 3.15 -3.34
N GLY A 364 -29.19 2.04 -3.98
CA GLY A 364 -29.33 0.72 -3.37
C GLY A 364 -28.54 -0.32 -4.17
N SER A 365 -27.22 -0.29 -4.05
CA SER A 365 -26.32 -1.17 -4.79
C SER A 365 -26.41 -2.61 -4.26
N PRO A 366 -26.43 -3.63 -5.14
CA PRO A 366 -26.39 -5.04 -4.71
C PRO A 366 -25.09 -5.34 -3.97
N HIS A 367 -25.11 -6.32 -3.06
CA HIS A 367 -23.98 -6.57 -2.17
C HIS A 367 -22.68 -6.98 -2.88
N HIS A 368 -22.76 -7.56 -4.08
CA HIS A 368 -21.60 -7.93 -4.90
C HIS A 368 -21.01 -6.77 -5.73
N THR A 369 -21.50 -5.53 -5.56
CA THR A 369 -20.87 -4.33 -6.15
C THR A 369 -19.46 -4.19 -5.60
N GLY A 370 -18.46 -3.96 -6.45
CA GLY A 370 -17.05 -3.86 -6.08
C GLY A 370 -16.21 -5.11 -6.37
N LEU A 371 -16.77 -6.16 -6.97
CA LEU A 371 -15.98 -7.32 -7.41
C LEU A 371 -14.92 -6.94 -8.45
N ASP A 372 -15.17 -5.92 -9.26
CA ASP A 372 -14.22 -5.38 -10.24
C ASP A 372 -13.42 -4.18 -9.73
N ALA A 373 -13.26 -4.07 -8.41
CA ALA A 373 -12.47 -3.02 -7.77
C ALA A 373 -10.94 -3.18 -7.95
N GLY A 374 -10.46 -4.31 -8.48
CA GLY A 374 -9.04 -4.66 -8.47
C GLY A 374 -8.53 -5.01 -7.06
N ARG A 375 -7.22 -5.23 -6.93
CA ARG A 375 -6.56 -5.42 -5.62
C ARG A 375 -6.37 -4.10 -4.88
N PHE A 376 -6.32 -4.18 -3.56
CA PHE A 376 -5.88 -3.06 -2.73
C PHE A 376 -4.35 -2.89 -2.79
N PHE A 377 -3.57 -3.98 -2.66
CA PHE A 377 -2.14 -4.01 -3.04
C PHE A 377 -1.90 -4.66 -4.41
N PRO A 378 -1.81 -3.88 -5.50
CA PRO A 378 -1.24 -4.38 -6.73
C PRO A 378 0.28 -4.56 -6.59
N PHE A 379 0.82 -5.65 -7.14
CA PHE A 379 2.25 -5.97 -7.24
C PHE A 379 2.76 -6.00 -8.70
N GLY A 380 1.91 -5.68 -9.66
CA GLY A 380 2.22 -5.68 -11.10
C GLY A 380 1.87 -7.00 -11.81
N ASN A 381 1.03 -7.82 -11.17
CA ASN A 381 0.50 -9.07 -11.71
C ASN A 381 -0.57 -8.81 -12.79
N ASP A 382 -1.03 -9.87 -13.47
CA ASP A 382 -1.92 -9.82 -14.63
C ASP A 382 -3.37 -9.41 -14.31
N ALA A 383 -3.83 -9.64 -13.08
CA ALA A 383 -5.19 -9.34 -12.63
C ALA A 383 -5.26 -8.31 -11.48
N ASP A 384 -4.24 -7.47 -11.31
CA ASP A 384 -4.14 -6.57 -10.15
C ASP A 384 -5.02 -5.33 -10.26
N LEU A 385 -5.09 -4.71 -11.44
CA LEU A 385 -5.79 -3.45 -11.64
C LEU A 385 -7.28 -3.68 -12.01
N PRO A 386 -8.15 -2.67 -11.77
CA PRO A 386 -9.57 -2.77 -12.11
C PRO A 386 -9.77 -3.01 -13.63
N PRO A 387 -10.64 -3.95 -14.04
CA PRO A 387 -11.10 -4.04 -15.41
C PRO A 387 -12.08 -2.90 -15.74
N ASP A 388 -12.73 -2.98 -16.90
CA ASP A 388 -13.75 -2.01 -17.32
C ASP A 388 -14.87 -1.88 -16.27
N GLN A 389 -15.16 -0.65 -15.88
CA GLN A 389 -16.08 -0.34 -14.79
C GLN A 389 -17.54 -0.29 -15.20
N ARG A 390 -17.91 -0.55 -16.46
CA ARG A 390 -19.30 -0.52 -16.92
C ARG A 390 -20.25 -1.41 -16.09
N GLU A 391 -19.80 -2.58 -15.65
CA GLU A 391 -20.62 -3.46 -14.80
C GLU A 391 -20.85 -2.87 -13.41
N GLU A 392 -19.85 -2.20 -12.84
CA GLU A 392 -19.97 -1.53 -11.55
C GLU A 392 -20.78 -0.23 -11.66
N ASP A 393 -20.68 0.47 -12.78
CA ASP A 393 -21.48 1.66 -13.09
C ASP A 393 -22.97 1.31 -13.17
N ALA A 394 -23.33 0.16 -13.75
CA ALA A 394 -24.71 -0.32 -13.79
C ALA A 394 -25.32 -0.62 -12.41
N LYS A 395 -24.48 -0.80 -11.38
CA LYS A 395 -24.85 -1.06 -9.98
C LYS A 395 -24.82 0.22 -9.12
N SER A 396 -24.59 1.38 -9.74
CA SER A 396 -24.30 2.65 -9.06
C SER A 396 -25.18 3.78 -9.61
N ALA A 397 -25.41 4.83 -8.82
CA ALA A 397 -25.95 6.09 -9.33
C ALA A 397 -24.81 6.88 -10.00
N CYS A 398 -24.92 7.12 -11.31
CA CYS A 398 -23.88 7.78 -12.11
C CYS A 398 -24.28 9.22 -12.45
N PHE A 399 -23.32 10.13 -12.29
CA PHE A 399 -23.41 11.55 -12.67
C PHE A 399 -22.25 11.87 -13.60
N ASP A 400 -22.57 12.31 -14.82
CA ASP A 400 -21.58 12.57 -15.86
C ASP A 400 -21.36 14.08 -16.04
N PHE A 401 -20.10 14.45 -16.29
CA PHE A 401 -19.69 15.81 -16.62
C PHE A 401 -18.88 15.78 -17.91
N GLN A 402 -19.33 16.52 -18.92
CA GLN A 402 -18.66 16.59 -20.22
C GLN A 402 -17.30 17.29 -20.09
N VAL A 403 -16.26 16.72 -20.71
CA VAL A 403 -14.98 17.38 -20.88
C VAL A 403 -15.07 18.29 -22.11
N PRO A 404 -14.95 19.62 -22.00
CA PRO A 404 -15.20 20.52 -23.12
C PRO A 404 -14.16 20.39 -24.25
N ASP A 405 -14.60 20.32 -25.51
CA ASP A 405 -13.70 20.16 -26.67
C ASP A 405 -12.86 21.40 -27.05
N GLY A 406 -12.89 22.46 -26.24
CA GLY A 406 -12.16 23.71 -26.48
C GLY A 406 -12.69 24.58 -27.65
N VAL A 407 -13.78 24.18 -28.30
CA VAL A 407 -14.49 24.97 -29.31
C VAL A 407 -15.78 25.50 -28.70
N THR A 408 -15.75 26.69 -28.10
CA THR A 408 -16.99 27.40 -27.73
C THR A 408 -17.30 28.43 -28.81
N ASP A 409 -18.09 28.03 -29.79
CA ASP A 409 -19.04 28.93 -30.43
C ASP A 409 -20.44 28.34 -30.20
N GLU A 410 -21.26 29.13 -29.52
CA GLU A 410 -22.69 28.95 -29.27
C GLU A 410 -23.11 27.89 -28.22
N VAL A 411 -23.85 28.40 -27.23
CA VAL A 411 -24.66 27.64 -26.28
C VAL A 411 -25.68 26.83 -27.07
N ALA A 412 -25.40 25.55 -27.29
CA ALA A 412 -26.38 24.62 -27.80
C ALA A 412 -27.35 24.26 -26.64
N ASP A 413 -28.50 24.94 -26.64
CA ASP A 413 -29.70 24.50 -25.92
C ASP A 413 -30.01 23.04 -26.31
N GLY A 414 -29.89 22.10 -25.37
CA GLY A 414 -30.48 20.77 -25.54
C GLY A 414 -29.70 19.55 -25.06
N VAL A 415 -28.53 19.67 -24.42
CA VAL A 415 -27.90 18.54 -23.72
C VAL A 415 -27.86 18.83 -22.23
N ALA A 416 -28.63 18.06 -21.47
CA ALA A 416 -28.65 18.12 -20.01
C ALA A 416 -27.31 17.58 -19.49
N ASP A 417 -26.32 18.44 -19.21
CA ASP A 417 -25.14 18.08 -18.39
C ASP A 417 -24.47 19.33 -17.82
N GLY A 418 -24.05 19.26 -16.55
CA GLY A 418 -23.54 20.39 -15.77
C GLY A 418 -22.20 20.93 -16.26
N VAL A 419 -22.20 22.19 -16.73
CA VAL A 419 -20.98 22.95 -16.96
C VAL A 419 -20.39 23.40 -15.62
N ALA A 420 -19.06 23.36 -15.48
CA ALA A 420 -18.33 23.91 -14.34
C ALA A 420 -18.59 25.43 -14.20
N ASP A 421 -18.83 25.91 -12.98
CA ASP A 421 -18.74 27.35 -12.69
C ASP A 421 -17.25 27.72 -12.57
N GLY A 422 -16.58 27.95 -13.71
CA GLY A 422 -15.16 28.34 -13.76
C GLY A 422 -14.58 28.38 -15.19
N PRO A 423 -13.46 29.09 -15.41
CA PRO A 423 -12.84 29.17 -16.73
C PRO A 423 -12.38 27.78 -17.20
N ALA A 424 -12.74 27.40 -18.43
CA ALA A 424 -12.26 26.17 -19.05
C ALA A 424 -10.72 26.24 -19.22
N PRO A 425 -9.98 25.17 -18.88
CA PRO A 425 -8.54 25.14 -19.05
C PRO A 425 -8.17 25.28 -20.54
N ALA A 426 -7.23 26.17 -20.84
CA ALA A 426 -6.71 26.37 -22.18
C ALA A 426 -5.99 25.08 -22.65
N GLY A 427 -6.59 24.34 -23.60
CA GLY A 427 -6.04 23.08 -24.13
C GLY A 427 -7.04 21.92 -24.25
N GLY A 428 -8.28 22.08 -23.79
CA GLY A 428 -9.41 21.16 -24.06
C GLY A 428 -9.54 19.96 -23.12
N GLY A 429 -8.50 19.54 -22.39
CA GLY A 429 -8.59 18.46 -21.39
C GLY A 429 -8.72 18.98 -19.94
N ILE A 430 -9.24 18.15 -19.03
CA ILE A 430 -9.17 18.38 -17.59
C ILE A 430 -8.02 17.53 -17.03
N GLU A 431 -6.94 18.19 -16.62
CA GLU A 431 -5.86 17.56 -15.86
C GLU A 431 -6.13 17.74 -14.37
N ILE A 432 -6.03 16.67 -13.57
CA ILE A 432 -6.15 16.71 -12.12
C ILE A 432 -4.85 16.24 -11.46
N LEU A 433 -4.48 16.87 -10.35
CA LEU A 433 -3.40 16.44 -9.47
C LEU A 433 -3.76 16.74 -8.02
N GLY A 434 -3.97 15.70 -7.23
CA GLY A 434 -4.33 15.82 -5.81
C GLY A 434 -5.52 14.94 -5.47
N ARG A 435 -6.25 15.30 -4.42
CA ARG A 435 -7.36 14.50 -3.86
C ARG A 435 -8.71 15.08 -4.30
N PRO A 436 -9.47 14.40 -5.18
CA PRO A 436 -10.86 14.75 -5.43
C PRO A 436 -11.69 14.64 -4.16
N ARG A 437 -12.78 15.40 -4.07
CA ARG A 437 -13.68 15.38 -2.92
C ARG A 437 -15.13 15.35 -3.39
N VAL A 438 -15.97 14.68 -2.63
CA VAL A 438 -17.42 14.70 -2.86
C VAL A 438 -18.13 15.30 -1.65
N ARG A 439 -19.13 16.12 -1.93
CA ARG A 439 -20.13 16.57 -0.98
C ARG A 439 -21.47 15.99 -1.41
N LEU A 440 -22.08 15.15 -0.57
CA LEU A 440 -23.31 14.46 -0.89
C LEU A 440 -24.40 14.85 0.12
N ARG A 441 -25.57 15.22 -0.37
CA ARG A 441 -26.78 15.39 0.43
C ARG A 441 -27.59 14.11 0.40
N LEU A 442 -27.68 13.43 1.53
CA LEU A 442 -28.26 12.09 1.63
C LEU A 442 -29.45 12.10 2.59
N ARG A 443 -30.47 11.30 2.30
CA ARG A 443 -31.55 10.92 3.22
C ARG A 443 -31.49 9.41 3.45
N MET A 444 -31.59 9.00 4.71
CA MET A 444 -31.68 7.58 5.09
C MET A 444 -32.83 7.35 6.06
N ASP A 445 -33.46 6.20 5.93
CA ASP A 445 -34.51 5.73 6.83
C ASP A 445 -34.01 4.58 7.73
N VAL A 446 -32.69 4.38 7.79
CA VAL A 446 -31.99 3.39 8.63
C VAL A 446 -30.83 4.06 9.40
N PRO A 447 -30.42 3.55 10.57
CA PRO A 447 -29.43 4.21 11.42
C PRO A 447 -27.96 4.04 10.95
N ALA A 448 -27.72 3.16 9.97
CA ALA A 448 -26.38 2.83 9.51
C ALA A 448 -26.35 2.62 8.00
N GLY A 449 -25.23 2.97 7.39
CA GLY A 449 -25.01 2.84 5.96
C GLY A 449 -23.60 3.27 5.58
N GLN A 450 -23.28 3.12 4.31
CA GLN A 450 -21.98 3.44 3.76
C GLN A 450 -22.16 4.03 2.37
N ALA A 451 -21.32 5.00 2.02
CA ALA A 451 -21.28 5.60 0.71
C ALA A 451 -19.89 5.39 0.10
N VAL A 452 -19.86 4.93 -1.15
CA VAL A 452 -18.62 4.78 -1.92
C VAL A 452 -18.74 5.63 -3.17
N ALA A 453 -17.70 6.39 -3.47
CA ALA A 453 -17.62 7.24 -4.66
C ALA A 453 -16.46 6.77 -5.53
N ARG A 454 -16.75 6.47 -6.79
CA ARG A 454 -15.75 6.19 -7.83
C ARG A 454 -15.74 7.35 -8.81
N LEU A 455 -14.53 7.79 -9.17
CA LEU A 455 -14.30 8.72 -10.26
C LEU A 455 -13.80 7.90 -11.46
N CYS A 456 -14.54 7.93 -12.56
CA CYS A 456 -14.21 7.20 -13.78
C CYS A 456 -13.99 8.15 -14.96
N ASP A 457 -13.07 7.78 -15.84
CA ASP A 457 -12.85 8.38 -17.15
C ASP A 457 -13.64 7.57 -18.18
N VAL A 458 -14.71 8.15 -18.72
CA VAL A 458 -15.60 7.48 -19.68
C VAL A 458 -15.27 7.94 -21.09
N ALA A 459 -14.75 7.04 -21.90
CA ALA A 459 -14.37 7.31 -23.27
C ALA A 459 -15.60 7.41 -24.22
N PRO A 460 -15.44 8.00 -25.42
CA PRO A 460 -16.51 8.10 -26.43
C PRO A 460 -17.11 6.77 -26.86
N ASP A 461 -16.34 5.67 -26.77
CA ASP A 461 -16.81 4.31 -27.05
C ASP A 461 -17.64 3.70 -25.90
N GLY A 462 -17.74 4.42 -24.77
CA GLY A 462 -18.48 4.03 -23.58
C GLY A 462 -17.68 3.20 -22.57
N SER A 463 -16.42 2.84 -22.83
CA SER A 463 -15.55 2.19 -21.84
C SER A 463 -15.35 3.10 -20.62
N SER A 464 -15.29 2.51 -19.43
CA SER A 464 -15.20 3.24 -18.16
C SER A 464 -13.94 2.81 -17.41
N THR A 465 -12.95 3.71 -17.32
CA THR A 465 -11.69 3.46 -16.63
C THR A 465 -11.76 4.04 -15.22
N LEU A 466 -11.49 3.23 -14.19
CA LEU A 466 -11.42 3.74 -12.82
C LEU A 466 -10.20 4.65 -12.64
N VAL A 467 -10.41 5.90 -12.26
CA VAL A 467 -9.34 6.88 -12.01
C VAL A 467 -8.97 6.90 -10.52
N THR A 468 -9.96 7.05 -9.65
CA THR A 468 -9.76 6.98 -8.20
C THR A 468 -11.08 6.69 -7.47
N ARG A 469 -11.02 6.46 -6.16
CA ARG A 469 -12.19 6.17 -5.32
C ARG A 469 -12.00 6.65 -3.89
N GLY A 470 -13.09 6.71 -3.15
CA GLY A 470 -13.13 6.95 -1.71
C GLY A 470 -14.39 6.35 -1.10
N ALA A 471 -14.39 6.15 0.21
CA ALA A 471 -15.54 5.63 0.94
C ALA A 471 -15.77 6.41 2.24
N LEU A 472 -16.99 6.32 2.75
CA LEU A 472 -17.37 6.84 4.05
C LEU A 472 -18.37 5.90 4.71
N ASN A 473 -18.03 5.45 5.91
CA ASN A 473 -18.98 4.95 6.88
C ASN A 473 -19.86 6.12 7.35
N LEU A 474 -21.15 6.09 7.04
CA LEU A 474 -22.04 7.22 7.34
C LEU A 474 -22.27 7.40 8.85
N SER A 475 -22.02 6.36 9.65
CA SER A 475 -22.00 6.48 11.10
C SER A 475 -20.72 7.18 11.63
N ALA A 476 -19.64 7.21 10.84
CA ALA A 476 -18.39 7.94 11.14
C ALA A 476 -18.35 9.36 10.52
N ARG A 477 -19.50 9.88 10.05
CA ARG A 477 -19.58 11.19 9.36
C ARG A 477 -19.17 12.39 10.22
N LYS A 478 -19.12 12.26 11.55
CA LYS A 478 -18.70 13.31 12.50
C LYS A 478 -17.28 13.11 13.06
N GLY A 479 -16.52 12.19 12.48
CA GLY A 479 -15.17 11.84 12.91
C GLY A 479 -14.96 10.32 12.93
N ARG A 480 -13.70 9.88 12.80
CA ARG A 480 -13.33 8.45 12.83
C ARG A 480 -13.14 7.91 14.25
N ASP A 481 -13.10 8.79 15.23
CA ASP A 481 -12.92 8.50 16.66
C ASP A 481 -14.25 8.17 17.38
N ARG A 482 -15.39 8.24 16.68
CA ARG A 482 -16.72 7.94 17.23
C ARG A 482 -17.67 7.47 16.15
N ILE A 483 -18.74 6.81 16.58
CA ILE A 483 -19.82 6.33 15.73
C ILE A 483 -21.14 6.94 16.21
N GLU A 484 -21.84 7.60 15.30
CA GLU A 484 -23.13 8.23 15.55
C GLU A 484 -24.19 7.65 14.59
N PRO A 485 -25.28 7.05 15.12
CA PRO A 485 -26.39 6.62 14.28
C PRO A 485 -26.91 7.74 13.38
N TRP A 486 -27.36 7.39 12.19
CA TRP A 486 -28.09 8.30 11.33
C TRP A 486 -29.50 8.52 11.92
N PRO A 487 -30.00 9.76 12.06
CA PRO A 487 -31.36 9.99 12.49
C PRO A 487 -32.35 9.57 11.40
N GLU A 488 -33.19 8.56 11.67
CA GLU A 488 -34.10 8.00 10.67
C GLU A 488 -35.00 9.08 10.04
N GLY A 489 -35.07 9.08 8.70
CA GLY A 489 -35.83 10.03 7.91
C GLY A 489 -35.17 11.41 7.77
N ALA A 490 -34.01 11.65 8.39
CA ALA A 490 -33.28 12.90 8.26
C ALA A 490 -32.47 12.96 6.96
N THR A 491 -32.33 14.19 6.46
CA THR A 491 -31.42 14.55 5.37
C THR A 491 -30.21 15.27 5.96
N GLU A 492 -29.00 14.76 5.73
CA GLU A 492 -27.75 15.42 6.12
C GLU A 492 -26.80 15.55 4.93
N ASP A 493 -25.92 16.56 5.00
CA ASP A 493 -24.79 16.70 4.08
C ASP A 493 -23.58 15.95 4.66
N VAL A 494 -22.92 15.13 3.84
CA VAL A 494 -21.65 14.46 4.16
C VAL A 494 -20.57 14.88 3.18
N THR A 495 -19.31 14.83 3.61
CA THR A 495 -18.16 15.18 2.79
C THR A 495 -17.02 14.22 3.07
N PHE A 496 -16.41 13.69 2.01
CA PHE A 496 -15.23 12.84 2.12
C PHE A 496 -14.38 12.94 0.85
N GLU A 497 -13.11 12.59 1.01
CA GLU A 497 -12.10 12.66 -0.03
C GLU A 497 -11.93 11.30 -0.71
N LEU A 498 -11.56 11.35 -1.98
CA LEU A 498 -11.10 10.21 -2.75
C LEU A 498 -9.57 10.18 -2.68
N ASN A 499 -8.98 9.02 -2.96
CA ASN A 499 -7.53 8.87 -2.99
C ASN A 499 -6.90 9.79 -4.05
N ALA A 500 -5.70 10.29 -3.79
CA ALA A 500 -5.02 11.21 -4.69
C ALA A 500 -4.70 10.56 -6.04
N ILE A 501 -4.65 11.37 -7.08
CA ILE A 501 -4.28 10.89 -8.42
C ILE A 501 -3.75 12.05 -9.28
N GLY A 502 -2.82 11.72 -10.18
CA GLY A 502 -2.47 12.54 -11.34
C GLY A 502 -3.05 11.92 -12.62
N HIS A 503 -4.06 12.54 -13.23
CA HIS A 503 -4.75 12.01 -14.42
C HIS A 503 -5.22 13.12 -15.37
N THR A 504 -5.30 12.81 -16.67
CA THR A 504 -5.84 13.71 -17.70
C THR A 504 -7.09 13.09 -18.33
N PHE A 505 -8.22 13.79 -18.23
CA PHE A 505 -9.44 13.54 -18.99
C PHE A 505 -9.39 14.36 -20.30
N PRO A 506 -9.38 13.71 -21.47
CA PRO A 506 -9.27 14.41 -22.75
C PRO A 506 -10.63 14.94 -23.23
N PRO A 507 -10.64 15.90 -24.19
CA PRO A 507 -11.83 16.28 -24.96
C PRO A 507 -12.70 15.09 -25.39
N GLY A 508 -14.01 15.25 -25.35
CA GLY A 508 -14.99 14.25 -25.79
C GLY A 508 -15.22 13.10 -24.80
N HIS A 509 -14.42 13.00 -23.75
CA HIS A 509 -14.67 12.08 -22.63
C HIS A 509 -15.66 12.69 -21.64
N ARG A 510 -16.12 11.86 -20.69
CA ARG A 510 -16.89 12.31 -19.54
C ARG A 510 -16.15 11.97 -18.25
N VAL A 511 -16.12 12.91 -17.33
CA VAL A 511 -15.81 12.64 -15.93
C VAL A 511 -17.07 12.07 -15.29
N ARG A 512 -17.02 10.81 -14.83
CA ARG A 512 -18.16 10.17 -14.15
C ARG A 512 -17.91 10.06 -12.66
N LEU A 513 -18.86 10.55 -11.87
CA LEU A 513 -19.00 10.20 -10.46
C LEU A 513 -20.03 9.07 -10.34
N ALA A 514 -19.59 7.88 -9.94
CA ALA A 514 -20.46 6.76 -9.61
C ALA A 514 -20.54 6.57 -8.09
N VAL A 515 -21.76 6.62 -7.54
CA VAL A 515 -22.03 6.49 -6.10
C VAL A 515 -22.73 5.17 -5.81
N SER A 516 -22.19 4.41 -4.85
CA SER A 516 -22.68 3.09 -4.46
C SER A 516 -22.94 3.02 -2.95
N SER A 517 -23.85 2.14 -2.52
CA SER A 517 -24.13 1.85 -1.10
C SER A 517 -23.49 0.54 -0.59
N ALA A 518 -22.81 -0.18 -1.47
CA ALA A 518 -22.06 -1.40 -1.18
C ALA A 518 -20.81 -1.45 -2.06
N TYR A 519 -19.73 -2.06 -1.55
CA TYR A 519 -18.46 -2.17 -2.27
C TYR A 519 -17.63 -3.37 -1.81
N TRP A 520 -18.23 -4.57 -1.85
CA TRP A 520 -17.60 -5.84 -1.50
C TRP A 520 -16.71 -6.35 -2.66
N PRO A 521 -15.53 -6.93 -2.38
CA PRO A 521 -14.99 -7.26 -1.06
C PRO A 521 -14.13 -6.16 -0.43
N TRP A 522 -14.04 -4.97 -1.01
CA TRP A 522 -13.21 -3.90 -0.44
C TRP A 522 -13.71 -3.45 0.94
N ILE A 523 -15.00 -3.21 1.07
CA ILE A 523 -15.62 -2.69 2.30
C ILE A 523 -16.55 -3.75 2.88
N TRP A 524 -16.40 -4.03 4.18
CA TRP A 524 -17.29 -4.97 4.87
C TRP A 524 -18.74 -4.46 4.88
N PRO A 525 -19.76 -5.27 4.53
CA PRO A 525 -21.14 -4.81 4.46
C PRO A 525 -21.74 -4.54 5.84
N ARG A 526 -22.46 -3.43 5.97
CA ARG A 526 -23.17 -3.06 7.20
C ARG A 526 -24.47 -3.86 7.37
N ALA A 527 -24.70 -4.36 8.58
CA ALA A 527 -25.96 -4.97 8.97
C ALA A 527 -27.12 -3.96 8.80
N GLY A 528 -28.23 -4.39 8.18
CA GLY A 528 -29.41 -3.56 7.97
C GLY A 528 -29.24 -2.39 6.98
N SER A 529 -28.15 -2.37 6.20
CA SER A 529 -27.93 -1.34 5.17
C SER A 529 -28.96 -1.49 4.04
N ALA A 530 -29.83 -0.50 3.89
CA ALA A 530 -30.86 -0.43 2.85
C ALA A 530 -30.55 0.61 1.74
N GLY A 531 -29.30 1.10 1.69
CA GLY A 531 -28.92 2.20 0.81
C GLY A 531 -29.39 3.56 1.34
N PHE A 532 -29.49 4.54 0.43
CA PHE A 532 -29.89 5.91 0.75
C PHE A 532 -30.51 6.61 -0.44
N THR A 533 -31.28 7.68 -0.20
CA THR A 533 -31.67 8.61 -1.26
C THR A 533 -30.61 9.71 -1.36
N LEU A 534 -30.01 9.88 -2.53
CA LEU A 534 -29.09 10.97 -2.84
C LEU A 534 -29.87 12.11 -3.51
N HIS A 535 -29.70 13.33 -3.01
CA HIS A 535 -30.27 14.55 -3.61
C HIS A 535 -29.20 15.24 -4.47
N PRO A 536 -29.29 15.21 -5.81
CA PRO A 536 -28.28 15.82 -6.68
C PRO A 536 -28.17 17.33 -6.40
N VAL A 537 -29.31 18.01 -6.24
CA VAL A 537 -29.35 19.41 -5.84
C VAL A 537 -28.80 19.57 -4.42
N GLY A 538 -27.68 20.30 -4.30
CA GLY A 538 -26.94 20.48 -3.05
C GLY A 538 -25.76 19.51 -2.87
N SER A 539 -25.56 18.60 -3.80
CA SER A 539 -24.38 17.73 -3.89
C SER A 539 -23.40 18.24 -4.95
N SER A 540 -22.10 17.95 -4.78
CA SER A 540 -21.05 18.35 -5.71
C SER A 540 -19.87 17.38 -5.71
N LEU A 541 -19.21 17.29 -6.87
CA LEU A 541 -17.86 16.77 -7.04
C LEU A 541 -16.88 17.94 -7.06
N GLU A 542 -15.77 17.86 -6.34
CA GLU A 542 -14.71 18.86 -6.34
C GLU A 542 -13.43 18.22 -6.91
N LEU A 543 -12.94 18.76 -8.02
CA LEU A 543 -11.74 18.27 -8.70
C LEU A 543 -10.53 19.19 -8.45
N PRO A 544 -9.34 18.65 -8.12
CA PRO A 544 -8.11 19.42 -7.99
C PRO A 544 -7.49 19.64 -9.38
N VAL A 545 -8.05 20.56 -10.14
CA VAL A 545 -7.68 20.81 -11.54
C VAL A 545 -6.32 21.51 -11.60
N ARG A 546 -5.38 20.91 -12.33
CA ARG A 546 -4.04 21.44 -12.56
C ARG A 546 -4.03 22.27 -13.84
N ALA A 547 -3.59 23.52 -13.74
CA ALA A 547 -3.37 24.39 -14.88
C ALA A 547 -2.13 23.93 -15.68
N PRO A 548 -2.15 24.02 -17.01
CA PRO A 548 -0.97 23.80 -17.82
C PRO A 548 0.10 24.84 -17.49
N GLU A 549 1.35 24.40 -17.38
CA GLU A 549 2.48 25.28 -17.12
C GLU A 549 3.02 25.83 -18.44
N GLU A 550 3.21 27.15 -18.55
CA GLU A 550 3.68 27.78 -19.79
C GLU A 550 5.11 27.35 -20.19
N ARG A 551 5.95 27.00 -19.19
CA ARG A 551 7.35 26.58 -19.37
C ARG A 551 7.76 25.54 -18.32
N PRO A 552 7.33 24.27 -18.45
CA PRO A 552 7.64 23.25 -17.46
C PRO A 552 9.14 22.96 -17.42
N ARG A 553 9.71 22.88 -16.22
CA ARG A 553 11.05 22.31 -16.04
C ARG A 553 10.95 20.79 -16.28
N PRO A 554 11.72 20.22 -17.23
CA PRO A 554 11.63 18.80 -17.51
C PRO A 554 12.13 18.00 -16.31
N VAL A 555 11.28 17.11 -15.79
CA VAL A 555 11.66 16.10 -14.80
C VAL A 555 12.08 14.86 -15.58
N VAL A 556 13.35 14.48 -15.44
CA VAL A 556 13.95 13.37 -16.19
C VAL A 556 14.71 12.48 -15.22
N PHE A 557 14.56 11.17 -15.42
CA PHE A 557 15.28 10.17 -14.66
C PHE A 557 16.17 9.34 -15.59
N GLY A 558 17.32 8.90 -15.09
CA GLY A 558 18.11 7.89 -15.77
C GLY A 558 17.38 6.54 -15.83
N PRO A 559 17.87 5.58 -16.65
CA PRO A 559 17.35 4.22 -16.64
C PRO A 559 17.62 3.52 -15.29
N PRO A 560 16.77 2.55 -14.88
CA PRO A 560 16.98 1.78 -13.66
C PRO A 560 18.31 1.01 -13.70
N GLU A 561 19.05 1.02 -12.59
CA GLU A 561 20.24 0.20 -12.35
C GLU A 561 20.09 -0.61 -11.06
N GLN A 562 20.69 -1.80 -11.02
CA GLN A 562 20.74 -2.69 -9.86
C GLN A 562 22.06 -3.47 -9.84
N SER A 563 22.43 -4.03 -8.69
CA SER A 563 23.50 -5.03 -8.61
C SER A 563 23.09 -6.36 -9.26
N GLU A 564 24.05 -7.25 -9.45
CA GLU A 564 23.77 -8.61 -9.92
C GLU A 564 22.70 -9.31 -9.07
N PRO A 565 21.75 -10.04 -9.66
CA PRO A 565 20.77 -10.81 -8.91
C PRO A 565 21.42 -11.91 -8.04
N LEU A 566 20.76 -12.29 -6.95
CA LEU A 566 21.24 -13.36 -6.05
C LEU A 566 21.41 -14.72 -6.74
N GLY A 567 20.69 -14.97 -7.84
CA GLY A 567 20.72 -16.25 -8.54
C GLY A 567 19.70 -17.27 -8.01
N VAL A 568 18.57 -16.80 -7.47
CA VAL A 568 17.44 -17.66 -7.08
C VAL A 568 16.83 -18.30 -8.32
N VAL A 569 16.59 -19.61 -8.25
CA VAL A 569 15.93 -20.39 -9.30
C VAL A 569 14.46 -20.58 -8.94
N PHE A 570 13.58 -20.38 -9.92
CA PHE A 570 12.14 -20.62 -9.81
C PHE A 570 11.81 -21.89 -10.59
N PRO A 571 11.73 -23.06 -9.93
CA PRO A 571 11.45 -24.31 -10.63
C PRO A 571 10.07 -24.27 -11.28
N ALA A 572 9.98 -24.77 -12.52
CA ALA A 572 8.72 -24.93 -13.21
C ALA A 572 7.86 -25.99 -12.49
N THR A 573 6.60 -25.66 -12.22
CA THR A 573 5.60 -26.60 -11.73
C THR A 573 4.93 -27.31 -12.91
N LEU A 574 4.57 -28.58 -12.75
CA LEU A 574 3.79 -29.33 -13.75
C LEU A 574 2.29 -29.01 -13.66
N ASP A 575 1.85 -28.41 -12.56
CA ASP A 575 0.46 -28.02 -12.35
C ASP A 575 0.11 -26.78 -13.16
N GLU A 576 -1.11 -26.74 -13.69
CA GLU A 576 -1.67 -25.54 -14.32
C GLU A 576 -1.70 -24.40 -13.30
N GLU A 577 -1.20 -23.24 -13.71
CA GLU A 577 -1.25 -22.06 -12.87
C GLU A 577 -2.69 -21.66 -12.58
N ARG A 578 -2.99 -21.40 -11.31
CA ARG A 578 -4.31 -20.91 -10.91
C ARG A 578 -4.53 -19.50 -11.45
N PRO A 579 -5.77 -19.13 -11.81
CA PRO A 579 -6.08 -17.74 -12.11
C PRO A 579 -5.78 -16.85 -10.90
N GLU A 580 -5.14 -15.70 -11.13
CA GLU A 580 -4.81 -14.72 -10.08
C GLU A 580 -6.04 -14.12 -9.41
N ARG A 581 -7.11 -13.94 -10.19
CA ARG A 581 -8.45 -13.59 -9.74
C ARG A 581 -9.46 -14.42 -10.51
N LEU A 582 -10.37 -15.07 -9.80
CA LEU A 582 -11.49 -15.80 -10.38
C LEU A 582 -12.78 -15.38 -9.70
N VAL A 583 -13.74 -14.88 -10.49
CA VAL A 583 -15.08 -14.53 -10.02
C VAL A 583 -16.05 -15.66 -10.42
N VAL A 584 -16.80 -16.17 -9.44
CA VAL A 584 -17.78 -17.24 -9.62
C VAL A 584 -19.13 -16.79 -9.08
N ARG A 585 -20.18 -16.97 -9.88
CA ARG A 585 -21.57 -16.77 -9.46
C ARG A 585 -22.34 -18.09 -9.51
N ASP A 586 -22.76 -18.59 -8.35
CA ASP A 586 -23.75 -19.66 -8.25
C ASP A 586 -25.15 -19.02 -8.35
N VAL A 587 -25.70 -18.98 -9.57
CA VAL A 587 -26.98 -18.33 -9.88
C VAL A 587 -28.13 -18.92 -9.07
N ALA A 588 -28.13 -20.24 -8.85
CA ALA A 588 -29.22 -20.91 -8.15
C ALA A 588 -29.22 -20.56 -6.64
N LYS A 589 -28.05 -20.31 -6.07
CA LYS A 589 -27.90 -19.93 -4.65
C LYS A 589 -27.80 -18.43 -4.41
N GLY A 590 -27.69 -17.61 -5.47
CA GLY A 590 -27.39 -16.18 -5.36
C GLY A 590 -26.04 -15.92 -4.67
N LEU A 591 -25.08 -16.84 -4.77
CA LEU A 591 -23.79 -16.73 -4.10
C LEU A 591 -22.72 -16.22 -5.07
N TRP A 592 -22.03 -15.17 -4.67
CA TRP A 592 -20.84 -14.66 -5.33
C TRP A 592 -19.59 -15.09 -4.56
N ARG A 593 -18.57 -15.50 -5.30
CA ARG A 593 -17.27 -15.88 -4.76
C ARG A 593 -16.17 -15.25 -5.61
N LEU A 594 -15.28 -14.52 -4.96
CA LEU A 594 -13.99 -14.12 -5.52
C LEU A 594 -12.91 -15.01 -4.92
N GLU A 595 -12.07 -15.58 -5.77
CA GLU A 595 -10.85 -16.28 -5.38
C GLU A 595 -9.65 -15.48 -5.85
N VAL A 596 -8.64 -15.35 -5.00
CA VAL A 596 -7.43 -14.58 -5.29
C VAL A 596 -6.21 -15.43 -4.96
N ASP A 597 -5.31 -15.57 -5.93
CA ASP A 597 -3.94 -16.08 -5.70
C ASP A 597 -3.02 -14.85 -5.65
N PRO A 598 -2.43 -14.52 -4.49
CA PRO A 598 -1.61 -13.32 -4.37
C PRO A 598 -0.30 -13.35 -5.16
N ARG A 599 0.10 -14.52 -5.68
CA ARG A 599 1.36 -14.70 -6.40
C ARG A 599 2.57 -14.10 -5.68
N TYR A 600 2.68 -14.36 -4.38
CA TYR A 600 3.82 -13.91 -3.59
C TYR A 600 5.17 -14.52 -4.01
N GLY A 601 5.19 -15.45 -4.97
CA GLY A 601 6.36 -15.84 -5.76
C GLY A 601 6.70 -17.33 -5.73
N GLY A 602 5.84 -18.16 -5.14
CA GLY A 602 5.84 -19.61 -5.31
C GLY A 602 7.12 -20.31 -4.84
N SER A 603 7.41 -21.44 -5.49
CA SER A 603 8.60 -22.25 -5.22
C SER A 603 9.89 -21.55 -5.68
N ARG A 604 10.93 -21.64 -4.84
CA ARG A 604 12.24 -21.00 -5.02
C ARG A 604 13.35 -21.90 -4.50
N VAL A 605 14.48 -21.88 -5.18
CA VAL A 605 15.73 -22.51 -4.72
C VAL A 605 16.82 -21.46 -4.66
N TYR A 606 17.36 -21.26 -3.47
CA TYR A 606 18.39 -20.26 -3.21
C TYR A 606 19.79 -20.85 -3.44
N PRO A 607 20.78 -20.01 -3.80
CA PRO A 607 22.16 -20.47 -4.03
C PRO A 607 22.83 -21.10 -2.82
N ASP A 608 22.34 -20.81 -1.61
CA ASP A 608 22.85 -21.39 -0.36
C ASP A 608 22.20 -22.74 -0.01
N GLY A 609 21.39 -23.31 -0.92
CA GLY A 609 20.74 -24.60 -0.76
C GLY A 609 19.38 -24.58 -0.05
N LEU A 610 18.82 -23.41 0.28
CA LEU A 610 17.45 -23.34 0.77
C LEU A 610 16.45 -23.62 -0.36
N GLU A 611 15.56 -24.56 -0.13
CA GLU A 611 14.35 -24.78 -0.92
C GLU A 611 13.17 -24.18 -0.15
N PHE A 612 12.44 -23.28 -0.81
CA PHE A 612 11.30 -22.57 -0.23
C PHE A 612 10.09 -22.77 -1.13
N THR A 613 8.98 -23.25 -0.57
CA THR A 613 7.69 -23.34 -1.26
C THR A 613 6.65 -22.54 -0.51
N GLU A 614 5.82 -21.81 -1.23
CA GLU A 614 4.78 -20.96 -0.69
C GLU A 614 3.56 -20.99 -1.61
N GLU A 615 2.43 -21.34 -1.03
CA GLU A 615 1.12 -21.31 -1.67
C GLU A 615 0.15 -20.55 -0.77
N ALA A 616 -0.64 -19.67 -1.38
CA ALA A 616 -1.66 -18.91 -0.69
C ALA A 616 -2.92 -18.86 -1.55
N ARG A 617 -4.08 -18.83 -0.89
CA ARG A 617 -5.36 -18.59 -1.53
C ARG A 617 -6.24 -17.79 -0.62
N GLU A 618 -6.77 -16.69 -1.13
CA GLU A 618 -7.80 -15.91 -0.48
C GLU A 618 -9.14 -16.18 -1.16
N THR A 619 -10.21 -16.14 -0.39
CA THR A 619 -11.58 -16.35 -0.87
C THR A 619 -12.52 -15.41 -0.15
N TYR A 620 -13.33 -14.69 -0.93
CA TYR A 620 -14.33 -13.74 -0.45
C TYR A 620 -15.69 -14.18 -0.98
N THR A 621 -16.68 -14.35 -0.10
CA THR A 621 -18.02 -14.80 -0.46
C THR A 621 -19.10 -13.89 0.09
N ILE A 622 -20.17 -13.71 -0.68
CA ILE A 622 -21.37 -12.97 -0.27
C ILE A 622 -22.59 -13.47 -1.03
N GLN A 623 -23.74 -13.54 -0.36
CA GLN A 623 -25.05 -13.76 -0.98
C GLN A 623 -25.63 -12.42 -1.46
N GLU A 624 -26.34 -12.43 -2.58
CA GLU A 624 -26.87 -11.21 -3.25
C GLU A 624 -27.71 -10.32 -2.33
N ASP A 625 -28.50 -10.93 -1.44
CA ASP A 625 -29.53 -10.26 -0.61
C ASP A 625 -29.26 -10.34 0.90
N ASP A 626 -28.09 -10.83 1.33
CA ASP A 626 -27.75 -10.97 2.75
C ASP A 626 -26.38 -10.37 3.08
N PRO A 627 -26.31 -9.15 3.67
CA PRO A 627 -25.05 -8.54 4.06
C PRO A 627 -24.34 -9.29 5.19
N LEU A 628 -25.04 -10.15 5.95
CA LEU A 628 -24.46 -10.94 7.04
C LEU A 628 -23.76 -12.21 6.53
N SER A 629 -23.99 -12.58 5.26
CA SER A 629 -23.32 -13.71 4.62
C SER A 629 -21.87 -13.41 4.18
N ALA A 630 -21.39 -12.18 4.37
CA ALA A 630 -20.04 -11.77 4.09
C ALA A 630 -19.04 -12.67 4.84
N HIS A 631 -18.14 -13.29 4.08
CA HIS A 631 -17.15 -14.21 4.63
C HIS A 631 -15.84 -14.10 3.85
N THR A 632 -14.73 -14.03 4.60
CA THR A 632 -13.37 -13.99 4.06
C THR A 632 -12.58 -15.18 4.59
N ARG A 633 -11.70 -15.74 3.76
CA ARG A 633 -10.87 -16.88 4.09
C ARG A 633 -9.50 -16.75 3.44
N SER A 634 -8.45 -17.10 4.16
CA SER A 634 -7.08 -17.20 3.67
C SER A 634 -6.50 -18.54 4.09
N ASP A 635 -6.02 -19.33 3.14
CA ASP A 635 -5.25 -20.55 3.40
C ASP A 635 -3.80 -20.32 2.94
N TRP A 636 -2.83 -20.70 3.78
CA TRP A 636 -1.40 -20.66 3.45
C TRP A 636 -0.75 -22.01 3.68
N THR A 637 0.20 -22.37 2.82
CA THR A 637 1.17 -23.44 3.04
C THR A 637 2.56 -22.93 2.70
N ILE A 638 3.48 -23.00 3.66
CA ILE A 638 4.88 -22.61 3.49
C ILE A 638 5.76 -23.78 3.89
N ARG A 639 6.73 -24.16 3.05
CA ARG A 639 7.74 -25.17 3.37
C ARG A 639 9.14 -24.58 3.24
N LEU A 640 9.97 -24.79 4.25
CA LEU A 640 11.40 -24.47 4.23
C LEU A 640 12.19 -25.76 4.39
N HIS A 641 13.05 -26.05 3.43
CA HIS A 641 13.77 -27.30 3.34
C HIS A 641 15.25 -27.06 2.97
N ARG A 642 16.16 -27.69 3.71
CA ARG A 642 17.60 -27.75 3.41
C ARG A 642 18.05 -29.21 3.40
N PRO A 643 18.16 -29.84 2.21
CA PRO A 643 18.51 -31.25 2.09
C PRO A 643 19.83 -31.61 2.81
N GLU A 644 20.85 -30.76 2.68
CA GLU A 644 22.18 -31.01 3.26
C GLU A 644 22.19 -30.99 4.80
N LEU A 645 21.24 -30.29 5.42
CA LEU A 645 21.08 -30.24 6.88
C LEU A 645 20.05 -31.25 7.39
N GLY A 646 19.34 -31.95 6.50
CA GLY A 646 18.18 -32.77 6.88
C GLY A 646 17.07 -31.95 7.56
N TRP A 647 16.98 -30.65 7.28
CA TRP A 647 16.00 -29.75 7.88
C TRP A 647 14.82 -29.58 6.94
N ASP A 648 13.63 -29.98 7.37
CA ASP A 648 12.38 -29.85 6.63
C ASP A 648 11.28 -29.37 7.57
N THR A 649 10.68 -28.24 7.26
CA THR A 649 9.60 -27.66 8.07
C THR A 649 8.48 -27.18 7.18
N ARG A 650 7.25 -27.35 7.66
CA ARG A 650 6.06 -26.89 6.96
C ARG A 650 5.10 -26.19 7.91
N VAL A 651 4.62 -25.04 7.50
CA VAL A 651 3.61 -24.23 8.19
C VAL A 651 2.37 -24.21 7.31
N THR A 652 1.24 -24.63 7.87
CA THR A 652 -0.08 -24.47 7.25
C THR A 652 -0.90 -23.56 8.14
N THR A 653 -1.55 -22.56 7.54
CA THR A 653 -2.51 -21.72 8.27
C THR A 653 -3.84 -21.62 7.54
N ARG A 654 -4.91 -21.46 8.32
CA ARG A 654 -6.23 -21.12 7.83
C ARG A 654 -6.80 -20.01 8.70
N SER A 655 -7.16 -18.89 8.09
CA SER A 655 -7.76 -17.75 8.76
C SER A 655 -9.09 -17.41 8.10
N GLU A 656 -10.13 -17.14 8.89
CA GLU A 656 -11.50 -16.85 8.43
C GLU A 656 -12.13 -15.72 9.25
N ILE A 657 -12.93 -14.87 8.59
CA ILE A 657 -13.85 -13.92 9.22
C ILE A 657 -15.23 -14.13 8.62
N SER A 658 -16.24 -14.20 9.48
CA SER A 658 -17.66 -14.02 9.11
C SER A 658 -18.30 -13.04 10.09
N CYS A 659 -19.60 -12.78 9.94
CA CYS A 659 -20.32 -11.92 10.86
C CYS A 659 -21.75 -12.39 11.12
N ASP A 660 -22.28 -12.02 12.27
CA ASP A 660 -23.71 -11.89 12.49
C ASP A 660 -24.06 -10.39 12.65
N ALA A 661 -25.29 -10.08 13.05
CA ALA A 661 -25.72 -8.68 13.20
C ALA A 661 -24.98 -7.93 14.31
N ALA A 662 -24.47 -8.64 15.32
CA ALA A 662 -23.85 -8.05 16.51
C ALA A 662 -22.33 -8.23 16.55
N ASP A 663 -21.79 -9.29 15.95
CA ASP A 663 -20.39 -9.68 16.11
C ASP A 663 -19.72 -10.10 14.80
N PHE A 664 -18.42 -9.83 14.72
CA PHE A 664 -17.50 -10.56 13.86
C PHE A 664 -17.13 -11.89 14.51
N LEU A 665 -17.06 -12.94 13.72
CA LEU A 665 -16.67 -14.29 14.13
C LEU A 665 -15.37 -14.63 13.42
N THR A 666 -14.28 -14.80 14.17
CA THR A 666 -12.96 -15.11 13.61
C THR A 666 -12.51 -16.52 14.00
N SER A 667 -11.91 -17.24 13.06
CA SER A 667 -11.22 -18.50 13.31
C SER A 667 -9.85 -18.46 12.65
N ASN A 668 -8.80 -18.75 13.40
CA ASN A 668 -7.42 -18.81 12.91
C ASN A 668 -6.82 -20.12 13.38
N GLU A 669 -6.24 -20.90 12.48
CA GLU A 669 -5.58 -22.18 12.76
C GLU A 669 -4.16 -22.15 12.23
N VAL A 670 -3.21 -22.63 13.02
CA VAL A 670 -1.81 -22.83 12.64
C VAL A 670 -1.42 -24.26 12.95
N ILE A 671 -0.89 -24.96 11.95
CA ILE A 671 -0.33 -26.31 12.07
C ILE A 671 1.11 -26.26 11.56
N CYS A 672 2.06 -26.66 12.40
CA CYS A 672 3.48 -26.69 12.05
C CYS A 672 4.03 -28.11 12.12
N HIS A 673 4.81 -28.48 11.11
CA HIS A 673 5.48 -29.76 11.01
C HIS A 673 7.00 -29.62 10.99
N ALA A 674 7.70 -30.57 11.60
CA ALA A 674 9.12 -30.81 11.39
C ALA A 674 9.30 -32.22 10.80
N GLY A 675 9.65 -32.31 9.52
CA GLY A 675 9.46 -33.53 8.74
C GLY A 675 7.98 -33.93 8.73
N ASP A 676 7.69 -35.20 9.07
CA ASP A 676 6.33 -35.72 9.15
C ASP A 676 5.65 -35.47 10.51
N GLU A 677 6.39 -35.03 11.52
CA GLU A 677 5.88 -34.80 12.88
C GLU A 677 5.14 -33.46 12.97
N VAL A 678 3.91 -33.46 13.50
CA VAL A 678 3.23 -32.22 13.94
C VAL A 678 3.86 -31.78 15.26
N VAL A 679 4.54 -30.63 15.24
CA VAL A 679 5.24 -30.08 16.42
C VAL A 679 4.44 -29.00 17.13
N PHE A 680 3.46 -28.41 16.46
CA PHE A 680 2.57 -27.41 17.02
C PHE A 680 1.24 -27.38 16.27
N HIS A 681 0.14 -27.25 17.01
CA HIS A 681 -1.19 -27.01 16.48
C HIS A 681 -1.95 -26.11 17.46
N ARG A 682 -2.50 -24.99 16.95
CA ARG A 682 -3.35 -24.10 17.74
C ARG A 682 -4.43 -23.50 16.86
N THR A 683 -5.61 -23.36 17.47
CA THR A 683 -6.76 -22.65 16.90
C THR A 683 -7.18 -21.54 17.85
N TRP A 684 -7.41 -20.35 17.31
CA TRP A 684 -7.99 -19.22 18.01
C TRP A 684 -9.36 -18.91 17.43
N GLU A 685 -10.37 -18.87 18.29
CA GLU A 685 -11.73 -18.49 17.93
C GLU A 685 -12.16 -17.30 18.79
N ARG A 686 -12.63 -16.22 18.15
CA ARG A 686 -13.10 -15.02 18.84
C ARG A 686 -14.42 -14.53 18.25
N ARG A 687 -15.22 -13.93 19.14
CA ARG A 687 -16.42 -13.17 18.83
C ARG A 687 -16.15 -11.73 19.24
N ILE A 688 -16.20 -10.81 18.29
CA ILE A 688 -15.79 -9.41 18.47
C ILE A 688 -16.95 -8.49 18.08
N PRO A 689 -17.46 -7.64 19.00
CA PRO A 689 -18.62 -6.80 18.71
C PRO A 689 -18.42 -5.86 17.51
N ARG A 690 -19.44 -5.74 16.66
CA ARG A 690 -19.53 -4.82 15.53
C ARG A 690 -19.94 -3.43 15.98
N THR A 691 -18.97 -2.56 16.24
CA THR A 691 -19.21 -1.21 16.77
C THR A 691 -19.18 -0.12 15.71
N ALA A 692 -18.38 -0.29 14.65
CA ALA A 692 -18.36 0.59 13.48
C ALA A 692 -18.67 -0.13 12.16
N GLY A 693 -18.46 -1.46 12.09
CA GLY A 693 -18.51 -2.26 10.85
C GLY A 693 -19.68 -3.22 10.71
#